data_AF-A0A6G0XBX0-F1
#
_entry.id   AF-A0A6G0XBX0-F1
#
_cell.length_a   1.000
_cell.length_b   1.000
_cell.length_c   1.000
_cell.angle_alpha   90.00
_cell.angle_beta   90.00
_cell.angle_gamma   90.00
#
_symmetry.space_group_name_H-M   'P 1'
#
loop_
_entity.id
_entity.type
_entity.pdbx_description
1 polymer ?
#
loop_
_entity_poly.entity_id
_entity_poly.type
_entity_poly.pdbx_seq_one_letter_code
_entity_poly.pdbx_strand_id
1 'polypeptide(L)'
;MFSWFKKTPPTPTNYSFDGLKSVHMQLVRHRELSESALVELLRVSSEFLIYSDQHTAQQSFFEYFCEKNMLALFVQIGEASPPHRVQVQLLQTLSLLVQNITTTTSLYYILSNNYINRLMTCRHFQLDQEDVRDWYVTFLKALSIRLNVDTVQFFFNSATRTFPLYIEALKFRDCNEIQVQIAVKTVLLNVLRVPDDRMRRFLTHRQNMPYFVELVDQGQVLALKMQGILNTTSLSASAEDKLHYVLDATIDHWYYLQDILDVPMPDLCFQVGEWIFEAYLKTFVAQSLLPNCGGGGGQRVSTLLALFLLLQFFQCVAHSPVLNAATFMLFHPEAGVNCNYMAAALGTGSRRLSLRRHPHPPSTEPPSSVTSPRFVLPLQKLPKVSFEPHATPSCSSSCYLLTRYASGEWPGEELDRVLNRGNLFRSALLALVDSSDIHLSLAAADVLHAVASNKNVDRSLLKDCQLVPSVHQDADASSSSDDEESPSAYNVQCVDMVLRNLQRAASLTYVSVMLRLLMELTGSSRMPQGRLLSGDHQKQLLALRTDMAAALLEAPLNLALWDRLLARAPQQPAAVDWSAISPFAPSTTPTADAEEKYLALHHTLVVMELLPPLRPQAVLEHQQHETAELDSAFLHQSTVGLAETSFLPCAQVTRPDECLFCLLNVDKFVLVRPERDMTRGSVQILTPLYATIAELDDRVKDVVHVQASGRVVDLLFQSPEMAQQALLHVTGMKRSQIERKSKAIAALLA
;
A
#
# COMPACT_ATOMS: atom_id res chain seq x y z
N MET A 1 -6.68 22.74 -0.66
CA MET A 1 -6.21 24.11 -0.39
C MET A 1 -5.38 24.54 -1.59
N PHE A 2 -5.69 25.56 -2.41
CA PHE A 2 -6.56 26.72 -2.30
C PHE A 2 -7.28 26.93 -3.64
N SER A 3 -8.61 26.99 -3.66
CA SER A 3 -9.41 27.25 -4.86
C SER A 3 -9.49 28.75 -5.22
N TRP A 4 -8.42 29.52 -4.96
CA TRP A 4 -8.48 30.97 -5.12
C TRP A 4 -8.08 31.47 -6.52
N PHE A 5 -7.66 30.57 -7.41
CA PHE A 5 -7.43 30.88 -8.82
C PHE A 5 -8.73 30.93 -9.66
N LYS A 6 -9.80 31.53 -9.14
CA LYS A 6 -10.84 32.05 -10.04
C LYS A 6 -10.24 33.29 -10.70
N LYS A 7 -9.90 33.14 -12.00
CA LYS A 7 -9.57 34.22 -12.93
C LYS A 7 -10.55 35.38 -12.75
N THR A 8 -10.17 36.35 -11.94
CA THR A 8 -10.67 37.71 -12.08
C THR A 8 -10.08 38.22 -13.40
N PRO A 9 -10.88 38.84 -14.30
CA PRO A 9 -10.33 39.41 -15.51
C PRO A 9 -9.25 40.45 -15.13
N PRO A 10 -8.13 40.54 -15.87
CA PRO A 10 -7.10 41.49 -15.52
C PRO A 10 -7.69 42.89 -15.68
N THR A 11 -7.90 43.59 -14.56
CA THR A 11 -7.92 45.05 -14.61
C THR A 11 -6.59 45.48 -15.23
N PRO A 12 -6.57 46.32 -16.27
CA PRO A 12 -5.33 46.77 -16.88
C PRO A 12 -4.62 47.67 -15.87
N THR A 13 -3.75 47.08 -15.04
CA THR A 13 -2.71 47.83 -14.35
C THR A 13 -1.77 48.32 -15.45
N ASN A 14 -1.83 49.62 -15.75
CA ASN A 14 -0.90 50.26 -16.67
C ASN A 14 0.50 50.21 -16.04
N TYR A 15 1.22 49.10 -16.21
CA TYR A 15 2.60 48.96 -15.78
C TYR A 15 3.47 49.94 -16.58
N SER A 16 3.88 51.03 -15.93
CA SER A 16 4.73 52.06 -16.51
C SER A 16 6.06 52.17 -15.76
N PHE A 17 7.09 52.64 -16.47
CA PHE A 17 8.40 52.86 -15.87
C PHE A 17 8.36 53.89 -14.73
N ASP A 18 7.56 54.96 -14.89
CA ASP A 18 7.32 55.95 -13.84
C ASP A 18 6.63 55.35 -12.61
N GLY A 19 5.74 54.37 -12.82
CA GLY A 19 5.12 53.59 -11.75
C GLY A 19 6.15 52.84 -10.91
N LEU A 20 7.05 52.08 -11.55
CA LEU A 20 8.13 51.36 -10.85
C LEU A 20 9.09 52.32 -10.12
N LYS A 21 9.43 53.45 -10.75
CA LYS A 21 10.27 54.49 -10.13
C LYS A 21 9.61 55.10 -8.90
N SER A 22 8.29 55.32 -8.94
CA SER A 22 7.52 55.79 -7.78
C SER A 22 7.55 54.78 -6.64
N VAL A 23 7.34 53.49 -6.94
CA VAL A 23 7.42 52.39 -5.97
C VAL A 23 8.79 52.36 -5.30
N HIS A 24 9.86 52.40 -6.10
CA HIS A 24 11.23 52.46 -5.59
C HIS A 24 11.47 53.65 -4.66
N MET A 25 11.08 54.86 -5.07
CA MET A 25 11.29 56.08 -4.26
C MET A 25 10.56 56.03 -2.92
N GLN A 26 9.38 55.41 -2.88
CA GLN A 26 8.64 55.21 -1.63
C GLN A 26 9.31 54.14 -0.74
N LEU A 27 9.74 53.01 -1.31
CA LEU A 27 10.41 51.93 -0.57
C LEU A 27 11.75 52.37 0.06
N VAL A 28 12.47 53.31 -0.55
CA VAL A 28 13.67 53.90 0.07
C VAL A 28 13.35 54.53 1.44
N ARG A 29 12.14 55.08 1.60
CA ARG A 29 11.64 55.67 2.86
C ARG A 29 10.77 54.72 3.66
N HIS A 30 10.98 53.40 3.55
CA HIS A 30 10.13 52.37 4.17
C HIS A 30 9.85 52.58 5.67
N ARG A 31 10.77 53.20 6.43
CA ARG A 31 10.60 53.48 7.86
C ARG A 31 9.51 54.51 8.18
N GLU A 32 9.15 55.36 7.22
CA GLU A 32 8.16 56.43 7.36
C GLU A 32 6.78 56.02 6.88
N LEU A 33 6.65 54.83 6.26
CA LEU A 33 5.44 54.36 5.62
C LEU A 33 4.52 53.62 6.60
N SER A 34 3.22 53.67 6.33
CA SER A 34 2.25 52.82 7.03
C SER A 34 2.39 51.36 6.63
N GLU A 35 1.95 50.46 7.50
CA GLU A 35 1.92 49.01 7.24
C GLU A 35 1.20 48.67 5.93
N SER A 36 0.04 49.30 5.68
CA SER A 36 -0.75 49.09 4.46
C SER A 36 -0.03 49.54 3.19
N ALA A 37 0.71 50.65 3.26
CA ALA A 37 1.49 51.14 2.13
C ALA A 37 2.65 50.20 1.82
N LEU A 38 3.37 49.70 2.84
CA LEU A 38 4.45 48.73 2.65
C LEU A 38 3.94 47.43 2.04
N VAL A 39 2.81 46.91 2.52
CA VAL A 39 2.19 45.70 1.96
C VAL A 39 1.89 45.89 0.47
N GLU A 40 1.25 47.01 0.11
CA GLU A 40 0.90 47.27 -1.28
C GLU A 40 2.15 47.47 -2.17
N LEU A 41 3.15 48.20 -1.70
CA LEU A 41 4.38 48.42 -2.45
C LEU A 41 5.17 47.13 -2.69
N LEU A 42 5.21 46.22 -1.71
CA LEU A 42 5.83 44.90 -1.87
C LEU A 42 5.08 44.03 -2.89
N ARG A 43 3.74 44.04 -2.84
CA ARG A 43 2.88 43.31 -3.79
C ARG A 43 3.08 43.81 -5.22
N VAL A 44 2.96 45.12 -5.42
CA VAL A 44 3.14 45.78 -6.72
C VAL A 44 4.56 45.57 -7.26
N SER A 45 5.58 45.58 -6.39
CA SER A 45 6.96 45.28 -6.81
C SER A 45 7.08 43.89 -7.42
N SER A 46 6.49 42.85 -6.82
CA SER A 46 6.51 41.51 -7.43
C SER A 46 5.77 41.46 -8.77
N GLU A 47 4.65 42.18 -8.90
CA GLU A 47 3.88 42.21 -10.14
C GLU A 47 4.66 42.82 -11.29
N PHE A 48 5.34 43.96 -11.07
CA PHE A 48 6.22 44.57 -12.07
C PHE A 48 7.32 43.61 -12.53
N LEU A 49 7.95 42.89 -11.59
CA LEU A 49 9.05 41.98 -11.91
C LEU A 49 8.58 40.73 -12.66
N ILE A 50 7.49 40.11 -12.22
CA ILE A 50 6.91 38.95 -12.91
C ILE A 50 6.42 39.35 -14.30
N TYR A 51 5.77 40.52 -14.42
CA TYR A 51 5.33 41.04 -15.70
C TYR A 51 6.52 41.28 -16.65
N SER A 52 7.62 41.86 -16.14
CA SER A 52 8.84 42.12 -16.91
C SER A 52 9.55 40.86 -17.38
N ASP A 53 9.53 39.79 -16.58
CA ASP A 53 10.11 38.50 -16.96
C ASP A 53 9.29 37.79 -18.04
N GLN A 54 7.96 37.92 -17.98
CA GLN A 54 7.05 37.31 -18.95
C GLN A 54 6.99 38.05 -20.29
N HIS A 55 7.36 39.34 -20.32
CA HIS A 55 7.30 40.16 -21.51
C HIS A 55 8.66 40.78 -21.82
N THR A 56 9.39 40.18 -22.75
CA THR A 56 10.75 40.60 -23.14
C THR A 56 10.85 42.08 -23.56
N ALA A 57 9.76 42.66 -24.06
CA ALA A 57 9.71 44.09 -24.42
C ALA A 57 9.81 45.04 -23.22
N GLN A 58 9.53 44.58 -22.00
CA GLN A 58 9.59 45.34 -20.75
C GLN A 58 10.74 44.91 -19.83
N GLN A 59 11.79 44.31 -20.38
CA GLN A 59 12.98 43.90 -19.62
C GLN A 59 13.65 45.06 -18.86
N SER A 60 13.43 46.30 -19.31
CA SER A 60 13.90 47.53 -18.65
C SER A 60 13.39 47.70 -17.21
N PHE A 61 12.24 47.11 -16.84
CA PHE A 61 11.76 47.12 -15.45
C PHE A 61 12.67 46.27 -14.55
N PHE A 62 13.07 45.09 -15.01
CA PHE A 62 13.97 44.21 -14.28
C PHE A 62 15.37 44.80 -14.20
N GLU A 63 15.87 45.38 -15.30
CA GLU A 63 17.16 46.09 -15.33
C GLU A 63 17.18 47.23 -14.33
N TYR A 64 16.14 48.06 -14.28
CA TYR A 64 16.03 49.15 -13.30
C TYR A 64 16.04 48.64 -11.85
N PHE A 65 15.29 47.55 -11.59
CA PHE A 65 15.29 46.91 -10.26
C PHE A 65 16.71 46.45 -9.86
N CYS A 66 17.46 45.90 -10.81
CA CYS A 66 18.84 45.48 -10.61
C CYS A 66 19.77 46.66 -10.34
N GLU A 67 19.73 47.69 -11.19
CA GLU A 67 20.54 48.91 -11.08
C GLU A 67 20.33 49.63 -9.75
N LYS A 68 19.09 49.65 -9.24
CA LYS A 68 18.74 50.27 -7.97
C LYS A 68 18.88 49.36 -6.77
N ASN A 69 19.28 48.10 -6.98
CA ASN A 69 19.48 47.11 -5.93
C ASN A 69 18.27 47.00 -5.00
N MET A 70 17.06 47.02 -5.58
CA MET A 70 15.81 47.09 -4.83
C MET A 70 15.57 45.85 -3.96
N LEU A 71 16.17 44.70 -4.30
CA LEU A 71 16.14 43.50 -3.45
C LEU A 71 16.83 43.73 -2.09
N ALA A 72 17.83 44.61 -2.03
CA ALA A 72 18.44 44.99 -0.76
C ALA A 72 17.46 45.75 0.15
N LEU A 73 16.50 46.51 -0.42
CA LEU A 73 15.45 47.17 0.35
C LEU A 73 14.52 46.14 1.00
N PHE A 74 14.22 45.03 0.32
CA PHE A 74 13.41 43.95 0.89
C PHE A 74 14.10 43.31 2.10
N VAL A 75 15.42 43.10 2.00
CA VAL A 75 16.24 42.60 3.10
C VAL A 75 16.26 43.59 4.27
N GLN A 76 16.45 44.89 3.99
CA GLN A 76 16.41 45.93 5.03
C GLN A 76 15.05 46.02 5.73
N ILE A 77 13.94 45.89 4.99
CA ILE A 77 12.60 45.84 5.57
C ILE A 77 12.45 44.61 6.48
N GLY A 78 12.92 43.44 6.03
CA GLY A 78 12.91 42.21 6.83
C GLY A 78 13.75 42.31 8.11
N GLU A 79 14.93 42.94 8.03
CA GLU A 79 15.84 43.13 9.18
C GLU A 79 15.38 44.28 10.11
N ALA A 80 14.47 45.15 9.67
CA ALA A 80 13.93 46.25 10.47
C ALA A 80 12.81 45.83 11.44
N SER A 81 12.70 44.54 11.77
CA SER A 81 11.64 43.99 12.62
C SER A 81 10.23 44.42 12.18
N PRO A 82 9.82 44.11 10.94
CA PRO A 82 8.59 44.66 10.37
C PRO A 82 7.33 44.11 11.06
N PRO A 83 6.20 44.83 11.02
CA PRO A 83 4.92 44.34 11.55
C PRO A 83 4.47 43.03 10.89
N HIS A 84 3.57 42.31 11.57
CA HIS A 84 3.07 41.00 11.16
C HIS A 84 2.62 40.94 9.68
N ARG A 85 1.79 41.88 9.21
CA ARG A 85 1.28 41.81 7.83
C ARG A 85 2.37 42.09 6.79
N VAL A 86 3.35 42.92 7.14
CA VAL A 86 4.51 43.19 6.27
C VAL A 86 5.42 41.98 6.20
N GLN A 87 5.60 41.22 7.29
CA GLN A 87 6.33 39.95 7.26
C GLN A 87 5.67 38.95 6.30
N VAL A 88 4.35 38.74 6.43
CA VAL A 88 3.57 37.87 5.55
C VAL A 88 3.70 38.30 4.09
N GLN A 89 3.48 39.59 3.79
CA GLN A 89 3.58 40.10 2.43
C GLN A 89 5.01 39.99 1.86
N LEU A 90 6.04 40.23 2.67
CA LEU A 90 7.42 40.10 2.24
C LEU A 90 7.74 38.66 1.83
N LEU A 91 7.34 37.67 2.64
CA LEU A 91 7.52 36.25 2.35
C LEU A 91 6.70 35.82 1.12
N GLN A 92 5.48 36.33 0.97
CA GLN A 92 4.65 36.14 -0.23
C GLN A 92 5.34 36.65 -1.49
N THR A 93 5.77 37.92 -1.46
CA THR A 93 6.46 38.58 -2.57
C THR A 93 7.72 37.79 -2.96
N LEU A 94 8.56 37.41 -2.00
CA LEU A 94 9.77 36.61 -2.25
C LEU A 94 9.46 35.22 -2.83
N SER A 95 8.46 34.54 -2.27
CA SER A 95 8.01 33.22 -2.77
C SER A 95 7.54 33.31 -4.22
N LEU A 96 6.71 34.32 -4.54
CA LEU A 96 6.19 34.54 -5.89
C LEU A 96 7.30 34.87 -6.89
N LEU A 97 8.28 35.69 -6.50
CA LEU A 97 9.42 36.02 -7.35
C LEU A 97 10.23 34.77 -7.71
N VAL A 98 10.62 33.98 -6.70
CA VAL A 98 11.41 32.77 -6.90
C VAL A 98 10.64 31.72 -7.72
N GLN A 99 9.34 31.60 -7.52
CA GLN A 99 8.52 30.63 -8.26
C GLN A 99 8.28 31.03 -9.71
N ASN A 100 8.02 32.31 -10.00
CA ASN A 100 7.54 32.73 -11.32
C ASN A 100 8.62 33.28 -12.25
N ILE A 101 9.78 33.70 -11.74
CA ILE A 101 10.87 34.17 -12.61
C ILE A 101 11.54 32.99 -13.30
N THR A 102 11.55 33.03 -14.62
CA THR A 102 12.01 31.95 -15.50
C THR A 102 13.31 32.29 -16.20
N THR A 103 13.57 33.57 -16.48
CA THR A 103 14.81 33.99 -17.13
C THR A 103 16.02 33.71 -16.25
N THR A 104 17.00 32.97 -16.78
CA THR A 104 18.18 32.51 -16.02
C THR A 104 18.98 33.66 -15.40
N THR A 105 19.22 34.74 -16.16
CA THR A 105 19.94 35.91 -15.67
C THR A 105 19.20 36.61 -14.53
N SER A 106 17.88 36.78 -14.66
CA SER A 106 17.00 37.34 -13.64
C SER A 106 16.97 36.49 -12.37
N LEU A 107 16.87 35.16 -12.52
CA LEU A 107 16.91 34.21 -11.42
C LEU A 107 18.25 34.27 -10.69
N TYR A 108 19.37 34.26 -11.43
CA TYR A 108 20.70 34.37 -10.83
C TYR A 108 20.88 35.69 -10.09
N TYR A 109 20.38 36.80 -10.60
CA TYR A 109 20.41 38.07 -9.88
C TYR A 109 19.71 37.97 -8.52
N ILE A 110 18.49 37.41 -8.48
CA ILE A 110 17.70 37.28 -7.25
C ILE A 110 18.38 36.37 -6.22
N LEU A 111 18.97 35.27 -6.67
CA LEU A 111 19.68 34.33 -5.79
C LEU A 111 21.07 34.85 -5.38
N SER A 112 21.70 35.68 -6.22
CA SER A 112 23.02 36.24 -5.99
C SER A 112 23.04 37.27 -4.85
N ASN A 113 24.25 37.71 -4.46
CA ASN A 113 24.47 38.72 -3.41
C ASN A 113 24.01 38.32 -2.00
N ASN A 114 23.75 37.03 -1.76
CA ASN A 114 23.48 36.46 -0.44
C ASN A 114 22.20 37.03 0.24
N TYR A 115 21.36 37.78 -0.49
CA TYR A 115 20.14 38.38 0.05
C TYR A 115 19.14 37.33 0.50
N ILE A 116 18.97 36.28 -0.29
CA ILE A 116 18.11 35.14 0.05
C ILE A 116 18.58 34.46 1.34
N ASN A 117 19.88 34.19 1.49
CA ASN A 117 20.41 33.59 2.72
C ASN A 117 20.24 34.52 3.94
N ARG A 118 20.38 35.84 3.76
CA ARG A 118 20.10 36.83 4.83
C ARG A 118 18.63 36.83 5.23
N LEU A 119 17.71 36.79 4.27
CA LEU A 119 16.28 36.71 4.53
C LEU A 119 15.90 35.39 5.20
N MET A 120 16.45 34.26 4.75
CA MET A 120 16.22 32.97 5.40
C MET A 120 16.73 32.96 6.84
N THR A 121 17.92 33.49 7.09
CA THR A 121 18.52 33.52 8.44
C THR A 121 18.05 34.71 9.30
N CYS A 122 17.09 35.49 8.80
CA CYS A 122 16.54 36.63 9.51
C CYS A 122 15.77 36.18 10.76
N ARG A 123 16.18 36.69 11.93
CA ARG A 123 15.57 36.33 13.22
C ARG A 123 14.29 37.08 13.56
N HIS A 124 13.91 38.07 12.74
CA HIS A 124 12.76 38.93 13.02
C HIS A 124 11.42 38.35 12.53
N PHE A 125 11.45 37.26 11.76
CA PHE A 125 10.23 36.54 11.40
C PHE A 125 9.64 35.83 12.62
N GLN A 126 8.38 36.12 12.92
CA GLN A 126 7.61 35.52 14.03
C GLN A 126 7.09 34.14 13.63
N LEU A 127 8.00 33.15 13.56
CA LEU A 127 7.70 31.79 13.09
C LEU A 127 6.76 30.99 14.01
N ASP A 128 6.45 31.51 15.19
CA ASP A 128 5.41 31.03 16.10
C ASP A 128 3.99 31.35 15.59
N GLN A 129 3.83 32.39 14.76
CA GLN A 129 2.57 32.75 14.14
C GLN A 129 2.33 31.91 12.88
N GLU A 130 1.16 31.27 12.80
CA GLU A 130 0.76 30.35 11.71
C GLU A 130 0.92 31.00 10.32
N ASP A 131 0.35 32.18 10.11
CA ASP A 131 0.43 32.89 8.82
C ASP A 131 1.88 33.13 8.37
N VAL A 132 2.75 33.58 9.29
CA VAL A 132 4.16 33.87 8.98
C VAL A 132 4.91 32.56 8.72
N ARG A 133 4.69 31.54 9.54
CA ARG A 133 5.28 30.20 9.38
C ARG A 133 4.94 29.61 8.01
N ASP A 134 3.68 29.65 7.60
CA ASP A 134 3.21 28.99 6.39
C ASP A 134 3.80 29.63 5.14
N TRP A 135 3.88 30.97 5.13
CA TRP A 135 4.57 31.69 4.06
C TRP A 135 6.09 31.51 4.10
N TYR A 136 6.68 31.36 5.29
CA TYR A 136 8.11 31.06 5.43
C TYR A 136 8.43 29.67 4.87
N VAL A 137 7.65 28.65 5.22
CA VAL A 137 7.81 27.29 4.69
C VAL A 137 7.55 27.24 3.19
N THR A 138 6.56 28.00 2.70
CA THR A 138 6.30 28.17 1.26
C THR A 138 7.50 28.80 0.55
N PHE A 139 8.14 29.79 1.17
CA PHE A 139 9.36 30.41 0.68
C PHE A 139 10.52 29.41 0.62
N LEU A 140 10.76 28.63 1.67
CA LEU A 140 11.78 27.56 1.66
C LEU A 140 11.52 26.53 0.55
N LYS A 141 10.25 26.13 0.37
CA LYS A 141 9.84 25.22 -0.70
C LYS A 141 10.13 25.82 -2.08
N ALA A 142 9.78 27.08 -2.31
CA ALA A 142 10.08 27.81 -3.55
C ALA A 142 11.58 27.79 -3.87
N LEU A 143 12.43 28.05 -2.87
CA LEU A 143 13.88 28.03 -3.03
C LEU A 143 14.40 26.62 -3.36
N SER A 144 13.89 25.59 -2.68
CA SER A 144 14.30 24.20 -2.90
C SER A 144 14.03 23.70 -4.32
N ILE A 145 12.96 24.19 -4.96
CA ILE A 145 12.61 23.84 -6.34
C ILE A 145 13.61 24.44 -7.34
N ARG A 146 14.22 25.58 -6.99
CA ARG A 146 15.27 26.24 -7.81
C ARG A 146 16.67 25.71 -7.52
N LEU A 147 16.82 24.76 -6.60
CA LEU A 147 18.10 24.18 -6.23
C LEU A 147 18.55 23.12 -7.24
N ASN A 148 19.67 23.36 -7.91
CA ASN A 148 20.30 22.43 -8.84
C ASN A 148 21.84 22.61 -8.80
N VAL A 149 22.55 21.88 -9.66
CA VAL A 149 24.03 21.91 -9.73
C VAL A 149 24.59 23.32 -9.99
N ASP A 150 23.88 24.14 -10.76
CA ASP A 150 24.32 25.48 -11.13
C ASP A 150 23.99 26.53 -10.05
N THR A 151 22.90 26.33 -9.30
CA THR A 151 22.42 27.30 -8.30
C THR A 151 22.84 26.99 -6.87
N VAL A 152 23.27 25.76 -6.56
CA VAL A 152 23.62 25.31 -5.20
C VAL A 152 24.64 26.22 -4.50
N GLN A 153 25.55 26.80 -5.27
CA GLN A 153 26.57 27.73 -4.77
C GLN A 153 25.99 29.01 -4.14
N PHE A 154 24.78 29.44 -4.54
CA PHE A 154 24.12 30.61 -3.95
C PHE A 154 23.52 30.31 -2.57
N PHE A 155 23.23 29.04 -2.30
CA PHE A 155 22.65 28.57 -1.04
C PHE A 155 23.71 28.07 -0.05
N PHE A 156 24.90 27.70 -0.53
CA PHE A 156 25.98 27.22 0.33
C PHE A 156 26.82 28.38 0.87
N ASN A 157 26.84 28.55 2.20
CA ASN A 157 27.72 29.53 2.83
C ASN A 157 29.14 28.97 2.94
N SER A 158 30.00 29.39 2.01
CA SER A 158 31.40 28.92 1.95
C SER A 158 32.25 29.35 3.15
N ALA A 159 31.93 30.46 3.81
CA ALA A 159 32.70 30.98 4.94
C ALA A 159 32.46 30.15 6.22
N THR A 160 31.20 29.82 6.51
CA THR A 160 30.80 29.03 7.68
C THR A 160 30.70 27.54 7.39
N ARG A 161 30.81 27.12 6.12
CA ARG A 161 30.56 25.76 5.63
C ARG A 161 29.19 25.23 6.05
N THR A 162 28.18 26.10 6.03
CA THR A 162 26.80 25.75 6.40
C THR A 162 25.89 25.83 5.19
N PHE A 163 24.80 25.06 5.23
CA PHE A 163 23.74 25.11 4.23
C PHE A 163 22.43 25.58 4.88
N PRO A 164 22.14 26.90 4.88
CA PRO A 164 21.01 27.48 5.59
C PRO A 164 19.65 26.88 5.22
N LEU A 165 19.45 26.50 3.95
CA LEU A 165 18.16 25.95 3.49
C LEU A 165 17.80 24.66 4.23
N TYR A 166 18.79 23.80 4.49
CA TYR A 166 18.61 22.59 5.29
C TYR A 166 18.36 22.90 6.76
N ILE A 167 19.18 23.77 7.36
CA ILE A 167 19.09 24.12 8.79
C ILE A 167 17.75 24.78 9.11
N GLU A 168 17.30 25.72 8.27
CA GLU A 168 16.04 26.43 8.45
C GLU A 168 14.83 25.51 8.26
N ALA A 169 14.87 24.58 7.29
CA ALA A 169 13.81 23.59 7.12
C ALA A 169 13.66 22.66 8.35
N LEU A 170 14.78 22.25 8.97
CA LEU A 170 14.78 21.37 10.14
C LEU A 170 14.16 21.99 11.41
N LYS A 171 13.95 23.31 11.45
CA LYS A 171 13.23 23.97 12.56
C LYS A 171 11.76 23.55 12.66
N PHE A 172 11.19 23.08 11.55
CA PHE A 172 9.78 22.71 11.44
C PHE A 172 9.56 21.19 11.38
N ARG A 173 10.58 20.38 11.68
CA ARG A 173 10.49 18.91 11.57
C ARG A 173 9.43 18.28 12.47
N ASP A 174 9.17 18.89 13.63
CA ASP A 174 8.17 18.44 14.61
C ASP A 174 6.86 19.25 14.54
N CYS A 175 6.64 19.99 13.45
CA CYS A 175 5.38 20.73 13.27
C CYS A 175 4.22 19.75 13.09
N ASN A 176 3.11 19.96 13.82
CA ASN A 176 1.94 19.06 13.74
C ASN A 176 1.09 19.27 12.47
N GLU A 177 1.35 20.33 11.71
CA GLU A 177 0.56 20.64 10.52
C GLU A 177 1.04 19.84 9.30
N ILE A 178 0.13 19.04 8.73
CA ILE A 178 0.43 18.11 7.63
C ILE A 178 1.03 18.83 6.42
N GLN A 179 0.54 20.02 6.07
CA GLN A 179 1.06 20.76 4.91
C GLN A 179 2.49 21.24 5.11
N VAL A 180 2.80 21.74 6.31
CA VAL A 180 4.16 22.11 6.69
C VAL A 180 5.08 20.89 6.67
N GLN A 181 4.65 19.75 7.23
CA GLN A 181 5.42 18.51 7.19
C GLN A 181 5.74 18.08 5.76
N ILE A 182 4.75 18.07 4.86
CA ILE A 182 4.94 17.72 3.44
C ILE A 182 5.92 18.68 2.77
N ALA A 183 5.79 19.98 3.02
CA ALA A 183 6.67 20.99 2.45
C ALA A 183 8.11 20.84 2.96
N VAL A 184 8.32 20.60 4.26
CA VAL A 184 9.64 20.37 4.85
C VAL A 184 10.27 19.10 4.28
N LYS A 185 9.54 17.97 4.25
CA LYS A 185 10.00 16.72 3.63
C LYS A 185 10.42 16.94 2.17
N THR A 186 9.61 17.69 1.40
CA THR A 186 9.92 18.05 0.01
C THR A 186 11.21 18.87 -0.10
N VAL A 187 11.37 19.89 0.75
CA VAL A 187 12.59 20.72 0.79
C VAL A 187 13.81 19.84 1.06
N LEU A 188 13.75 19.00 2.09
CA LEU A 188 14.85 18.12 2.47
C LEU A 188 15.21 17.15 1.33
N LEU A 189 14.23 16.50 0.68
CA LEU A 189 14.49 15.61 -0.45
C LEU A 189 15.13 16.34 -1.64
N ASN A 190 14.68 17.57 -1.95
CA ASN A 190 15.28 18.38 -3.01
C ASN A 190 16.73 18.74 -2.68
N VAL A 191 17.02 19.06 -1.42
CA VAL A 191 18.39 19.30 -0.95
C VAL A 191 19.24 18.04 -1.10
N LEU A 192 18.76 16.88 -0.68
CA LEU A 192 19.50 15.62 -0.75
C LEU A 192 19.82 15.18 -2.20
N ARG A 193 18.93 15.47 -3.16
CA ARG A 193 19.07 15.04 -4.55
C ARG A 193 20.17 15.77 -5.33
N VAL A 194 20.65 16.92 -4.86
CA VAL A 194 21.60 17.76 -5.63
C VAL A 194 23.02 17.20 -5.56
N PRO A 195 23.69 16.94 -6.69
CA PRO A 195 25.04 16.38 -6.70
C PRO A 195 26.12 17.46 -6.52
N ASP A 196 26.29 17.97 -5.29
CA ASP A 196 27.40 18.86 -4.89
C ASP A 196 28.21 18.28 -3.72
N ASP A 197 29.53 18.15 -3.89
CA ASP A 197 30.42 17.53 -2.90
C ASP A 197 30.49 18.29 -1.57
N ARG A 198 30.43 19.63 -1.60
CA ARG A 198 30.53 20.45 -0.37
C ARG A 198 29.28 20.25 0.47
N MET A 199 28.12 20.28 -0.17
CA MET A 199 26.83 20.00 0.45
C MET A 199 26.75 18.57 0.98
N ARG A 200 27.18 17.57 0.19
CA ARG A 200 27.23 16.16 0.64
C ARG A 200 28.11 15.96 1.86
N ARG A 201 29.29 16.57 1.90
CA ARG A 201 30.17 16.55 3.09
C ARG A 201 29.55 17.24 4.30
N PHE A 202 28.80 18.33 4.08
CA PHE A 202 28.07 18.99 5.15
C PHE A 202 26.96 18.08 5.70
N LEU A 203 26.12 17.50 4.85
CA LEU A 203 25.01 16.64 5.25
C LEU A 203 25.46 15.36 5.95
N THR A 204 26.58 14.78 5.50
CA THR A 204 27.17 13.58 6.11
C THR A 204 28.02 13.85 7.35
N HIS A 205 28.15 15.13 7.74
CA HIS A 205 28.84 15.49 8.97
C HIS A 205 28.03 15.07 10.19
N ARG A 206 28.71 14.55 11.21
CA ARG A 206 28.14 14.01 12.46
C ARG A 206 27.11 14.92 13.14
N GLN A 207 27.32 16.23 13.08
CA GLN A 207 26.45 17.23 13.71
C GLN A 207 25.12 17.41 12.96
N ASN A 208 25.05 17.04 11.68
CA ASN A 208 23.88 17.21 10.82
C ASN A 208 23.12 15.89 10.57
N MET A 209 23.67 14.76 11.00
CA MET A 209 23.02 13.45 10.95
C MET A 209 21.89 13.17 11.96
N PRO A 210 21.73 13.88 13.11
CA PRO A 210 20.70 13.53 14.10
C PRO A 210 19.28 13.41 13.54
N TYR A 211 18.93 14.23 12.54
CA TYR A 211 17.63 14.17 11.88
C TYR A 211 17.29 12.76 11.35
N PHE A 212 18.24 12.08 10.72
CA PHE A 212 18.00 10.76 10.15
C PHE A 212 17.87 9.67 11.21
N VAL A 213 18.58 9.82 12.33
CA VAL A 213 18.43 8.92 13.48
C VAL A 213 17.04 9.12 14.11
N GLU A 214 16.64 10.37 14.31
CA GLU A 214 15.31 10.73 14.80
C GLU A 214 14.20 10.17 13.89
N LEU A 215 14.39 10.17 12.55
CA LEU A 215 13.45 9.54 11.63
C LEU A 215 13.32 8.03 11.88
N VAL A 216 14.42 7.30 12.06
CA VAL A 216 14.35 5.85 12.34
C VAL A 216 13.65 5.60 13.69
N ASP A 217 13.89 6.44 14.70
CA ASP A 217 13.22 6.36 16.00
C ASP A 217 11.72 6.65 15.91
N GLN A 218 11.29 7.58 15.05
CA GLN A 218 9.87 7.87 14.80
C GLN A 218 9.09 6.64 14.34
N GLY A 219 9.70 5.74 13.56
CA GLY A 219 9.10 4.46 13.19
C GLY A 219 8.74 3.61 14.41
N GLN A 220 9.60 3.56 15.43
CA GLN A 220 9.32 2.85 16.69
C GLN A 220 8.23 3.55 17.49
N VAL A 221 8.23 4.89 17.53
CA VAL A 221 7.21 5.68 18.22
C VAL A 221 5.81 5.41 17.62
N LEU A 222 5.71 5.36 16.28
CA LEU A 222 4.45 5.04 15.60
C LEU A 222 3.98 3.62 15.93
N ALA A 223 4.88 2.63 15.89
CA ALA A 223 4.58 1.25 16.27
C ALA A 223 4.10 1.13 17.73
N LEU A 224 4.74 1.84 18.68
CA LEU A 224 4.32 1.85 20.08
C LEU A 224 2.99 2.58 20.30
N LYS A 225 2.72 3.63 19.51
CA LYS A 225 1.42 4.31 19.51
C LYS A 225 0.31 3.37 19.05
N MET A 226 0.55 2.57 17.99
CA MET A 226 -0.38 1.52 17.55
C MET A 226 -0.61 0.50 18.68
N GLN A 227 0.46 -0.02 19.28
CA GLN A 227 0.33 -0.97 20.40
C GLN A 227 -0.45 -0.37 21.58
N GLY A 228 -0.22 0.91 21.90
CA GLY A 228 -0.96 1.63 22.94
C GLY A 228 -2.47 1.66 22.68
N ILE A 229 -2.87 1.93 21.43
CA ILE A 229 -4.28 1.90 21.02
C ILE A 229 -4.85 0.48 21.18
N LEU A 230 -4.12 -0.53 20.69
CA LEU A 230 -4.54 -1.94 20.79
C LEU A 230 -4.73 -2.40 22.25
N ASN A 231 -3.88 -1.94 23.17
CA ASN A 231 -3.97 -2.30 24.59
C ASN A 231 -5.20 -1.70 25.29
N THR A 232 -5.70 -0.55 24.83
CA THR A 232 -6.82 0.16 25.47
C THR A 232 -8.20 -0.26 24.95
N THR A 233 -8.26 -1.11 23.92
CA THR A 233 -9.48 -1.25 23.12
C THR A 233 -10.30 -2.50 23.47
N SER A 234 -11.50 -2.27 24.01
CA SER A 234 -12.69 -3.07 23.75
C SER A 234 -13.48 -2.39 22.62
N LEU A 235 -13.40 -2.90 21.39
CA LEU A 235 -14.24 -2.61 20.21
C LEU A 235 -15.07 -1.30 20.27
N SER A 236 -14.44 -0.13 20.08
CA SER A 236 -15.16 1.14 19.86
C SER A 236 -14.77 1.71 18.51
N ALA A 237 -15.75 2.18 17.72
CA ALA A 237 -15.51 2.75 16.39
C ALA A 237 -14.47 3.90 16.40
N SER A 238 -14.42 4.70 17.49
CA SER A 238 -13.44 5.77 17.65
C SER A 238 -11.99 5.26 17.78
N ALA A 239 -11.78 4.04 18.27
CA ALA A 239 -10.44 3.46 18.37
C ALA A 239 -9.96 2.92 17.01
N GLU A 240 -10.88 2.40 16.19
CA GLU A 240 -10.58 1.96 14.82
C GLU A 240 -10.13 3.14 13.95
N ASP A 241 -10.84 4.27 13.99
CA ASP A 241 -10.46 5.48 13.25
C ASP A 241 -9.06 5.98 13.65
N LYS A 242 -8.75 5.95 14.96
CA LYS A 242 -7.43 6.33 15.48
C LYS A 242 -6.34 5.36 15.02
N LEU A 243 -6.64 4.08 14.96
CA LEU A 243 -5.71 3.06 14.50
C LEU A 243 -5.42 3.23 13.01
N HIS A 244 -6.45 3.42 12.18
CA HIS A 244 -6.30 3.73 10.76
C HIS A 244 -5.46 4.98 10.52
N TYR A 245 -5.69 6.05 11.29
CA TYR A 245 -4.87 7.25 11.19
C TYR A 245 -3.38 6.99 11.49
N VAL A 246 -3.06 6.18 12.50
CA VAL A 246 -1.65 5.85 12.83
C VAL A 246 -1.05 4.86 11.82
N LEU A 247 -1.86 3.96 11.26
CA LEU A 247 -1.47 3.08 10.16
C LEU A 247 -1.04 3.90 8.93
N ASP A 248 -1.88 4.84 8.49
CA ASP A 248 -1.58 5.71 7.36
C ASP A 248 -0.30 6.52 7.61
N ALA A 249 -0.16 7.08 8.81
CA ALA A 249 1.06 7.80 9.20
C ALA A 249 2.32 6.92 9.19
N THR A 250 2.19 5.62 9.51
CA THR A 250 3.29 4.65 9.45
C THR A 250 3.68 4.34 8.00
N ILE A 251 2.71 4.16 7.12
CA ILE A 251 2.92 3.93 5.69
C ILE A 251 3.60 5.15 5.05
N ASP A 252 3.09 6.35 5.31
CA ASP A 252 3.68 7.61 4.84
C ASP A 252 5.11 7.80 5.35
N HIS A 253 5.39 7.36 6.57
CA HIS A 253 6.72 7.39 7.16
C HIS A 253 7.69 6.45 6.41
N TRP A 254 7.29 5.23 6.07
CA TRP A 254 8.11 4.30 5.29
C TRP A 254 8.36 4.78 3.87
N TYR A 255 7.36 5.35 3.19
CA TYR A 255 7.56 5.96 1.87
C TYR A 255 8.56 7.12 1.93
N TYR A 256 8.51 7.93 2.98
CA TYR A 256 9.49 9.00 3.16
C TYR A 256 10.92 8.49 3.40
N LEU A 257 11.10 7.44 4.23
CA LEU A 257 12.41 6.80 4.41
C LEU A 257 12.90 6.15 3.10
N GLN A 258 12.02 5.53 2.34
CA GLN A 258 12.34 4.99 1.02
C GLN A 258 12.82 6.09 0.05
N ASP A 259 12.14 7.23 0.00
CA ASP A 259 12.56 8.38 -0.82
C ASP A 259 13.97 8.87 -0.45
N ILE A 260 14.36 8.79 0.84
CA ILE A 260 15.72 9.12 1.30
C ILE A 260 16.72 8.05 0.86
N LEU A 261 16.36 6.77 0.95
CA LEU A 261 17.20 5.66 0.52
C LEU A 261 17.46 5.66 -0.99
N ASP A 262 16.58 6.28 -1.79
CA ASP A 262 16.71 6.42 -3.25
C ASP A 262 17.48 7.68 -3.70
N VAL A 263 17.96 8.50 -2.75
CA VAL A 263 18.80 9.67 -3.06
C VAL A 263 20.15 9.21 -3.64
N PRO A 264 20.75 9.96 -4.59
CA PRO A 264 22.08 9.67 -5.14
C PRO A 264 23.24 9.97 -4.16
N MET A 265 23.15 9.51 -2.90
CA MET A 265 24.15 9.66 -1.83
C MET A 265 24.42 8.31 -1.13
N PRO A 266 25.25 7.43 -1.72
CA PRO A 266 25.45 6.07 -1.21
C PRO A 266 25.88 5.99 0.25
N ASP A 267 26.74 6.90 0.71
CA ASP A 267 27.22 6.93 2.11
C ASP A 267 26.10 7.21 3.11
N LEU A 268 25.16 8.11 2.75
CA LEU A 268 23.99 8.41 3.56
C LEU A 268 23.01 7.24 3.52
N CYS A 269 22.68 6.73 2.33
CA CYS A 269 21.76 5.61 2.18
C CYS A 269 22.24 4.37 2.93
N PHE A 270 23.56 4.11 2.93
CA PHE A 270 24.15 3.04 3.72
C PHE A 270 23.99 3.25 5.23
N GLN A 271 24.27 4.45 5.74
CA GLN A 271 24.12 4.76 7.17
C GLN A 271 22.65 4.69 7.64
N VAL A 272 21.74 5.27 6.86
CA VAL A 272 20.29 5.20 7.15
C VAL A 272 19.81 3.76 7.10
N GLY A 273 20.23 2.98 6.09
CA GLY A 273 19.92 1.56 6.00
C GLY A 273 20.46 0.74 7.18
N GLU A 274 21.67 1.04 7.65
CA GLU A 274 22.26 0.42 8.85
C GLU A 274 21.44 0.74 10.10
N TRP A 275 21.00 1.99 10.29
CA TRP A 275 20.15 2.37 11.42
C TRP A 275 18.76 1.73 11.36
N ILE A 276 18.11 1.70 10.19
CA ILE A 276 16.85 0.98 10.00
C ILE A 276 17.03 -0.50 10.35
N PHE A 277 18.10 -1.13 9.89
CA PHE A 277 18.38 -2.53 10.16
C PHE A 277 18.65 -2.81 11.64
N GLU A 278 19.61 -2.11 12.26
CA GLU A 278 20.01 -2.39 13.64
C GLU A 278 18.97 -1.91 14.65
N ALA A 279 18.48 -0.65 14.55
CA ALA A 279 17.59 -0.06 15.55
C ALA A 279 16.12 -0.49 15.39
N TYR A 280 15.58 -0.48 14.17
CA TYR A 280 14.17 -0.79 13.96
C TYR A 280 13.94 -2.29 13.71
N LEU A 281 14.56 -2.87 12.67
CA LEU A 281 14.25 -4.24 12.26
C LEU A 281 14.77 -5.27 13.25
N LYS A 282 16.07 -5.22 13.59
CA LYS A 282 16.72 -6.25 14.40
C LYS A 282 16.41 -6.13 15.87
N THR A 283 16.55 -4.93 16.45
CA THR A 283 16.44 -4.76 17.90
C THR A 283 15.02 -4.51 18.41
N PHE A 284 14.11 -4.06 17.55
CA PHE A 284 12.74 -3.77 17.96
C PHE A 284 11.73 -4.76 17.36
N VAL A 285 11.61 -4.84 16.03
CA VAL A 285 10.58 -5.66 15.38
C VAL A 285 10.87 -7.16 15.46
N ALA A 286 12.04 -7.61 15.00
CA ALA A 286 12.39 -9.03 14.98
C ALA A 286 12.48 -9.61 16.40
N GLN A 287 12.99 -8.83 17.36
CA GLN A 287 12.98 -9.23 18.78
C GLN A 287 11.57 -9.42 19.34
N SER A 288 10.57 -8.68 18.84
CA SER A 288 9.16 -8.83 19.23
C SER A 288 8.50 -10.09 18.65
N LEU A 289 9.13 -10.76 17.68
CA LEU A 289 8.69 -12.08 17.19
C LEU A 289 9.03 -13.21 18.15
N LEU A 290 10.13 -13.06 18.89
CA LEU A 290 10.61 -14.11 19.78
C LEU A 290 9.85 -14.07 21.12
N PRO A 291 9.46 -15.24 21.65
CA PRO A 291 9.01 -15.33 23.04
C PRO A 291 10.16 -14.94 23.97
N ASN A 292 9.92 -14.00 24.90
CA ASN A 292 10.97 -13.49 25.80
C ASN A 292 10.45 -13.32 27.24
N CYS A 293 11.19 -13.87 28.20
CA CYS A 293 11.00 -13.75 29.65
C CYS A 293 12.05 -12.90 30.37
N GLY A 294 13.02 -12.35 29.64
CA GLY A 294 14.05 -11.50 30.22
C GLY A 294 13.46 -10.18 30.71
N GLY A 295 13.57 -9.90 32.02
CA GLY A 295 13.23 -8.63 32.66
C GLY A 295 14.06 -7.43 32.22
N GLY A 296 14.81 -7.53 31.12
CA GLY A 296 15.63 -6.46 30.55
C GLY A 296 14.81 -5.51 29.68
N GLY A 297 13.94 -4.71 30.30
CA GLY A 297 13.50 -3.33 29.98
C GLY A 297 13.32 -2.81 28.54
N GLY A 298 13.47 -3.60 27.48
CA GLY A 298 13.35 -3.15 26.09
C GLY A 298 11.91 -2.82 25.71
N GLN A 299 11.74 -1.78 24.90
CA GLN A 299 10.45 -1.51 24.24
C GLN A 299 10.19 -2.64 23.24
N ARG A 300 9.01 -3.27 23.31
CA ARG A 300 8.57 -4.33 22.38
C ARG A 300 7.12 -4.07 22.01
N VAL A 301 6.65 -4.73 20.96
CA VAL A 301 5.23 -4.80 20.59
C VAL A 301 4.72 -6.23 20.70
N SER A 302 3.42 -6.44 20.47
CA SER A 302 2.84 -7.78 20.35
C SER A 302 3.40 -8.52 19.14
N THR A 303 3.50 -9.85 19.20
CA THR A 303 3.98 -10.66 18.07
C THR A 303 3.15 -10.43 16.80
N LEU A 304 1.83 -10.34 16.92
CA LEU A 304 0.95 -10.04 15.78
C LEU A 304 1.24 -8.68 15.16
N LEU A 305 1.41 -7.63 15.98
CA LEU A 305 1.77 -6.31 15.47
C LEU A 305 3.17 -6.32 14.84
N ALA A 306 4.13 -7.05 15.40
CA ALA A 306 5.47 -7.19 14.82
C ALA A 306 5.42 -7.83 13.42
N LEU A 307 4.63 -8.91 13.24
CA LEU A 307 4.41 -9.53 11.92
C LEU A 307 3.80 -8.54 10.94
N PHE A 308 2.78 -7.79 11.37
CA PHE A 308 2.16 -6.78 10.52
C PHE A 308 3.14 -5.65 10.15
N LEU A 309 3.96 -5.17 11.08
CA LEU A 309 4.97 -4.14 10.80
C LEU A 309 6.05 -4.64 9.81
N LEU A 310 6.43 -5.93 9.89
CA LEU A 310 7.30 -6.54 8.87
C LEU A 310 6.61 -6.61 7.51
N LEU A 311 5.35 -7.02 7.47
CA LEU A 311 4.57 -7.07 6.24
C LEU A 311 4.53 -5.70 5.56
N GLN A 312 4.19 -4.65 6.31
CA GLN A 312 4.17 -3.26 5.82
C GLN A 312 5.56 -2.82 5.35
N PHE A 313 6.61 -3.15 6.10
CA PHE A 313 7.99 -2.82 5.71
C PHE A 313 8.36 -3.42 4.36
N PHE A 314 8.11 -4.71 4.13
CA PHE A 314 8.41 -5.38 2.85
C PHE A 314 7.50 -4.95 1.70
N GLN A 315 6.33 -4.36 1.98
CA GLN A 315 5.43 -3.79 0.96
C GLN A 315 5.82 -2.36 0.56
N CYS A 316 6.25 -1.53 1.52
CA CYS A 316 6.57 -0.12 1.28
C CYS A 316 8.01 0.11 0.82
N VAL A 317 8.98 -0.63 1.38
CA VAL A 317 10.42 -0.41 1.12
C VAL A 317 10.86 -1.18 -0.12
N ALA A 318 11.62 -0.51 -0.99
CA ALA A 318 12.16 -1.06 -2.23
C ALA A 318 13.70 -1.09 -2.26
N HIS A 319 14.38 -0.49 -1.28
CA HIS A 319 15.84 -0.46 -1.22
C HIS A 319 16.46 -1.84 -0.95
N SER A 320 16.97 -2.49 -1.99
CA SER A 320 17.48 -3.88 -1.98
C SER A 320 18.46 -4.21 -0.84
N PRO A 321 19.50 -3.40 -0.54
CA PRO A 321 20.42 -3.72 0.55
C PRO A 321 19.73 -3.93 1.92
N VAL A 322 18.69 -3.15 2.23
CA VAL A 322 17.97 -3.28 3.51
C VAL A 322 17.05 -4.49 3.50
N LEU A 323 16.36 -4.73 2.38
CA LEU A 323 15.50 -5.90 2.20
C LEU A 323 16.30 -7.21 2.24
N ASN A 324 17.49 -7.22 1.62
CA ASN A 324 18.41 -8.37 1.66
C ASN A 324 18.91 -8.61 3.08
N ALA A 325 19.32 -7.56 3.80
CA ALA A 325 19.76 -7.69 5.18
C ALA A 325 18.65 -8.24 6.09
N ALA A 326 17.42 -7.72 5.95
CA ALA A 326 16.24 -8.20 6.66
C ALA A 326 15.94 -9.66 6.32
N THR A 327 15.93 -10.03 5.04
CA THR A 327 15.68 -11.39 4.57
C THR A 327 16.72 -12.37 5.10
N PHE A 328 18.01 -12.00 5.03
CA PHE A 328 19.09 -12.82 5.57
C PHE A 328 18.91 -13.03 7.08
N MET A 329 18.67 -11.96 7.84
CA MET A 329 18.44 -12.04 9.28
C MET A 329 17.25 -12.91 9.65
N LEU A 330 16.13 -12.80 8.92
CA LEU A 330 14.88 -13.50 9.25
C LEU A 330 14.88 -14.96 8.79
N PHE A 331 15.50 -15.29 7.66
CA PHE A 331 15.30 -16.59 7.00
C PHE A 331 16.58 -17.37 6.70
N HIS A 332 17.77 -16.76 6.67
CA HIS A 332 18.97 -17.52 6.32
C HIS A 332 19.33 -18.49 7.47
N PRO A 333 19.60 -19.78 7.20
CA PRO A 333 19.85 -20.78 8.24
C PRO A 333 21.10 -20.48 9.08
N GLU A 334 22.11 -19.84 8.47
CA GLU A 334 23.37 -19.46 9.14
C GLU A 334 23.35 -18.05 9.76
N ALA A 335 22.22 -17.33 9.69
CA ALA A 335 22.16 -16.00 10.29
C ALA A 335 22.25 -16.10 11.82
N GLY A 336 23.37 -15.63 12.35
CA GLY A 336 23.60 -15.54 13.79
C GLY A 336 23.00 -14.26 14.40
N VAL A 337 22.83 -14.26 15.73
CA VAL A 337 22.34 -13.10 16.53
C VAL A 337 23.17 -11.83 16.31
N ASN A 338 24.44 -11.96 15.90
CA ASN A 338 25.37 -10.86 15.63
C ASN A 338 25.49 -10.48 14.15
N CYS A 339 24.52 -10.86 13.31
CA CYS A 339 24.47 -10.43 11.92
C CYS A 339 24.57 -8.90 11.83
N ASN A 340 25.54 -8.39 11.08
CA ASN A 340 25.71 -6.95 10.85
C ASN A 340 25.15 -6.56 9.48
N TYR A 341 24.71 -5.30 9.37
CA TYR A 341 24.10 -4.80 8.14
C TYR A 341 24.97 -5.03 6.91
N MET A 342 26.27 -4.73 6.98
CA MET A 342 27.19 -4.85 5.84
C MET A 342 27.28 -6.28 5.27
N ALA A 343 27.43 -7.29 6.13
CA ALA A 343 27.53 -8.69 5.67
C ALA A 343 26.19 -9.20 5.14
N ALA A 344 25.09 -8.77 5.75
CA ALA A 344 23.74 -9.18 5.37
C ALA A 344 23.25 -8.53 4.06
N ALA A 345 23.61 -7.27 3.84
CA ALA A 345 23.13 -6.45 2.73
C ALA A 345 23.88 -6.72 1.41
N LEU A 346 25.19 -7.00 1.47
CA LEU A 346 26.06 -7.16 0.30
C LEU A 346 26.33 -8.63 -0.06
N GLY A 347 25.85 -9.56 0.76
CA GLY A 347 25.94 -11.01 0.56
C GLY A 347 27.32 -11.61 0.86
N THR A 348 27.33 -12.73 1.59
CA THR A 348 28.44 -13.69 1.64
C THR A 348 28.52 -14.56 0.39
N GLY A 349 28.13 -14.02 -0.78
CA GLY A 349 27.83 -14.76 -2.00
C GLY A 349 28.79 -14.52 -3.18
N SER A 350 29.97 -13.93 -2.97
CA SER A 350 31.00 -13.88 -4.02
C SER A 350 32.29 -14.57 -3.59
N ARG A 351 32.38 -15.84 -4.00
CA ARG A 351 33.55 -16.73 -3.99
C ARG A 351 34.04 -17.20 -2.62
N ARG A 352 34.04 -18.53 -2.48
CA ARG A 352 34.91 -19.34 -1.61
C ARG A 352 36.22 -18.62 -1.26
N LEU A 353 36.27 -17.94 -0.11
CA LEU A 353 37.54 -17.72 0.57
C LEU A 353 37.89 -19.06 1.21
N SER A 354 38.70 -19.83 0.49
CA SER A 354 39.41 -20.98 1.03
C SER A 354 40.24 -20.54 2.23
N LEU A 355 39.66 -20.60 3.42
CA LEU A 355 40.40 -20.67 4.69
C LEU A 355 41.02 -22.07 4.79
N ARG A 356 42.06 -22.29 4.00
CA ARG A 356 42.98 -23.42 4.20
C ARG A 356 43.79 -23.07 5.46
N ARG A 357 43.39 -23.66 6.59
CA ARG A 357 44.18 -23.71 7.83
C ARG A 357 45.57 -24.27 7.52
N HIS A 358 46.61 -23.48 7.76
CA HIS A 358 47.92 -24.00 8.17
C HIS A 358 48.43 -23.16 9.35
N PRO A 359 48.93 -23.79 10.42
CA PRO A 359 49.50 -23.07 11.56
C PRO A 359 51.00 -22.86 11.33
N HIS A 360 51.51 -21.64 11.53
CA HIS A 360 52.79 -21.34 12.19
C HIS A 360 53.05 -19.81 12.25
N PRO A 361 53.59 -19.25 13.36
CA PRO A 361 53.97 -17.84 13.52
C PRO A 361 55.42 -17.60 13.00
N PRO A 362 55.95 -16.38 12.73
CA PRO A 362 55.98 -15.26 13.69
C PRO A 362 55.96 -13.79 13.15
N SER A 363 55.67 -12.88 14.09
CA SER A 363 56.06 -11.45 14.25
C SER A 363 56.56 -10.63 13.06
N THR A 364 55.88 -9.52 12.75
CA THR A 364 56.37 -8.12 12.84
C THR A 364 55.24 -7.13 12.46
N GLU A 365 55.19 -5.99 13.14
CA GLU A 365 54.11 -4.99 13.18
C GLU A 365 53.70 -4.40 11.80
N PRO A 366 52.43 -3.98 11.63
CA PRO A 366 52.08 -2.92 10.69
C PRO A 366 51.46 -1.67 11.39
N PRO A 367 51.55 -0.49 10.74
CA PRO A 367 51.24 0.80 11.35
C PRO A 367 49.73 1.08 11.40
N SER A 368 49.32 1.71 12.51
CA SER A 368 48.12 2.53 12.75
C SER A 368 46.98 2.45 11.73
N SER A 369 45.98 1.60 12.02
CA SER A 369 44.66 1.68 11.41
C SER A 369 43.93 2.94 11.89
N VAL A 370 43.40 3.69 10.92
CA VAL A 370 42.48 4.80 11.14
C VAL A 370 41.21 4.22 11.76
N THR A 371 41.06 4.43 13.07
CA THR A 371 39.81 4.17 13.78
C THR A 371 38.74 5.12 13.27
N SER A 372 37.82 4.59 12.46
CA SER A 372 36.51 5.21 12.22
C SER A 372 35.86 5.44 13.59
N PRO A 373 35.49 6.67 13.98
CA PRO A 373 34.95 6.86 15.30
C PRO A 373 33.53 6.28 15.29
N ARG A 374 33.21 5.34 16.16
CA ARG A 374 31.83 4.85 16.30
C ARG A 374 31.02 5.93 17.02
N PHE A 375 29.97 6.46 16.39
CA PHE A 375 28.92 7.19 17.12
C PHE A 375 28.07 6.13 17.82
N VAL A 376 28.49 5.77 19.04
CA VAL A 376 27.66 5.02 19.97
C VAL A 376 27.05 6.07 20.90
N LEU A 377 25.83 6.53 20.58
CA LEU A 377 24.88 6.81 21.67
C LEU A 377 24.74 5.51 22.46
N PRO A 378 24.51 5.54 23.78
CA PRO A 378 24.53 4.35 24.62
C PRO A 378 23.41 3.39 24.21
N LEU A 379 23.67 2.60 23.16
CA LEU A 379 23.10 1.30 22.92
C LEU A 379 23.46 0.53 24.18
N GLN A 380 22.53 0.53 25.14
CA GLN A 380 22.54 -0.42 26.23
C GLN A 380 22.86 -1.76 25.57
N LYS A 381 23.99 -2.35 25.95
CA LYS A 381 24.37 -3.69 25.52
C LYS A 381 23.13 -4.55 25.68
N LEU A 382 22.54 -4.96 24.55
CA LEU A 382 21.42 -5.87 24.54
C LEU A 382 21.77 -7.04 25.47
N PRO A 383 20.88 -7.41 26.41
CA PRO A 383 21.02 -8.67 27.10
C PRO A 383 21.16 -9.76 26.02
N LYS A 384 22.13 -10.66 26.18
CA LYS A 384 22.15 -11.87 25.35
C LYS A 384 20.79 -12.53 25.52
N VAL A 385 20.05 -12.71 24.43
CA VAL A 385 18.82 -13.50 24.43
C VAL A 385 19.25 -14.95 24.69
N SER A 386 19.31 -15.34 25.95
CA SER A 386 19.35 -16.73 26.37
C SER A 386 17.91 -17.16 26.56
N PHE A 387 17.41 -17.98 25.64
CA PHE A 387 16.22 -18.76 25.91
C PHE A 387 16.61 -19.79 26.97
N GLU A 388 16.27 -19.54 28.23
CA GLU A 388 16.38 -20.57 29.27
C GLU A 388 15.03 -21.28 29.36
N PRO A 389 14.97 -22.61 29.18
CA PRO A 389 13.73 -23.36 29.36
C PRO A 389 13.22 -23.16 30.79
N HIS A 390 11.92 -22.91 30.91
CA HIS A 390 11.28 -22.59 32.18
C HIS A 390 11.33 -23.79 33.14
N ALA A 391 12.17 -23.71 34.17
CA ALA A 391 12.14 -24.66 35.28
C ALA A 391 11.29 -24.08 36.43
N THR A 392 10.12 -24.66 36.69
CA THR A 392 9.34 -24.38 37.91
C THR A 392 10.11 -24.85 39.16
N PRO A 393 10.12 -24.07 40.28
CA PRO A 393 8.89 -23.79 41.04
C PRO A 393 8.62 -22.32 41.45
N SER A 394 9.31 -21.31 40.92
CA SER A 394 9.02 -19.89 41.26
C SER A 394 8.86 -18.98 40.02
N CYS A 395 7.73 -19.08 39.33
CA CYS A 395 7.35 -18.15 38.25
C CYS A 395 6.86 -16.84 38.91
N SER A 396 7.62 -15.75 38.75
CA SER A 396 7.27 -14.38 39.19
C SER A 396 6.32 -13.70 38.19
N SER A 397 5.82 -12.50 38.49
CA SER A 397 4.97 -11.66 37.62
C SER A 397 5.62 -11.20 36.28
N SER A 398 6.74 -11.81 35.90
CA SER A 398 7.59 -11.51 34.74
C SER A 398 7.86 -12.75 33.86
N CYS A 399 6.99 -13.76 33.99
CA CYS A 399 7.02 -15.03 33.28
C CYS A 399 6.48 -14.82 31.84
N TYR A 400 7.05 -15.44 30.80
CA TYR A 400 6.52 -15.27 29.42
C TYR A 400 5.09 -15.82 29.25
N LEU A 401 4.66 -16.71 30.15
CA LEU A 401 3.28 -17.21 30.25
C LEU A 401 2.31 -16.13 30.76
N LEU A 402 2.83 -15.06 31.37
CA LEU A 402 2.11 -13.82 31.61
C LEU A 402 2.40 -12.89 30.43
N THR A 403 1.57 -12.98 29.39
CA THR A 403 1.70 -12.13 28.21
C THR A 403 1.58 -10.65 28.61
N ARG A 404 2.52 -9.80 28.17
CA ARG A 404 2.43 -8.34 28.39
C ARG A 404 1.21 -7.71 27.71
N TYR A 405 0.68 -8.41 26.71
CA TYR A 405 -0.44 -7.97 25.87
C TYR A 405 -1.60 -8.94 26.01
N ALA A 406 -2.83 -8.40 25.95
CA ALA A 406 -4.06 -9.17 26.07
C ALA A 406 -4.39 -9.99 24.81
N SER A 407 -3.81 -9.63 23.66
CA SER A 407 -4.06 -10.26 22.36
C SER A 407 -2.80 -10.24 21.48
N GLY A 408 -2.69 -11.20 20.56
CA GLY A 408 -1.63 -11.23 19.52
C GLY A 408 -0.27 -11.70 20.02
N GLU A 409 -0.22 -12.46 21.11
CA GLU A 409 0.98 -13.12 21.63
C GLU A 409 0.89 -14.63 21.42
N TRP A 410 2.04 -15.32 21.54
CA TRP A 410 2.16 -16.76 21.32
C TRP A 410 1.21 -17.59 22.21
N PRO A 411 0.54 -18.62 21.66
CA PRO A 411 -0.17 -19.61 22.46
C PRO A 411 0.82 -20.40 23.34
N GLY A 412 0.55 -20.51 24.64
CA GLY A 412 1.48 -21.07 25.63
C GLY A 412 2.00 -22.50 25.32
N GLU A 413 1.18 -23.31 24.63
CA GLU A 413 1.48 -24.71 24.28
C GLU A 413 2.45 -24.83 23.08
N GLU A 414 2.70 -23.75 22.35
CA GLU A 414 3.45 -23.78 21.09
C GLU A 414 4.89 -23.28 21.21
N LEU A 415 5.28 -22.77 22.39
CA LEU A 415 6.60 -22.16 22.61
C LEU A 415 7.75 -23.18 22.52
N ASP A 416 7.48 -24.45 22.83
CA ASP A 416 8.48 -25.52 22.72
C ASP A 416 8.90 -25.78 21.26
N ARG A 417 8.09 -25.33 20.27
CA ARG A 417 8.40 -25.47 18.84
C ARG A 417 9.50 -24.52 18.37
N VAL A 418 9.78 -23.44 19.11
CA VAL A 418 10.82 -22.44 18.78
C VAL A 418 12.22 -22.93 19.20
N LEU A 419 12.26 -23.87 20.14
CA LEU A 419 13.47 -24.47 20.67
C LEU A 419 14.03 -25.53 19.71
N ASN A 420 14.90 -25.14 18.77
CA ASN A 420 16.04 -25.96 18.32
C ASN A 420 16.93 -25.24 17.29
N ARG A 421 18.19 -25.67 17.26
CA ARG A 421 19.40 -25.02 16.73
C ARG A 421 19.28 -24.34 15.36
N GLY A 422 19.73 -23.08 15.28
CA GLY A 422 19.89 -22.32 14.04
C GLY A 422 19.55 -20.85 14.22
N ASN A 423 19.04 -20.22 13.17
CA ASN A 423 18.45 -18.89 13.23
C ASN A 423 17.09 -18.93 13.98
N LEU A 424 17.03 -18.29 15.15
CA LEU A 424 15.83 -18.23 16.01
C LEU A 424 14.66 -17.50 15.37
N PHE A 425 14.92 -16.48 14.54
CA PHE A 425 13.85 -15.75 13.85
C PHE A 425 13.19 -16.63 12.79
N ARG A 426 14.00 -17.44 12.09
CA ARG A 426 13.49 -18.41 11.11
C ARG A 426 12.62 -19.46 11.79
N SER A 427 13.08 -20.06 12.89
CA SER A 427 12.30 -21.08 13.61
C SER A 427 11.01 -20.50 14.17
N ALA A 428 11.06 -19.29 14.74
CA ALA A 428 9.88 -18.58 15.22
C ALA A 428 8.87 -18.30 14.09
N LEU A 429 9.31 -17.75 12.96
CA LEU A 429 8.41 -17.45 11.84
C LEU A 429 7.77 -18.70 11.25
N LEU A 430 8.53 -19.78 11.07
CA LEU A 430 7.99 -21.05 10.57
C LEU A 430 7.01 -21.67 11.58
N ALA A 431 7.31 -21.62 12.88
CA ALA A 431 6.39 -22.09 13.91
C ALA A 431 5.10 -21.25 13.97
N LEU A 432 5.18 -19.93 13.75
CA LEU A 432 4.02 -19.04 13.69
C LEU A 432 3.11 -19.34 12.50
N VAL A 433 3.64 -19.82 11.37
CA VAL A 433 2.80 -20.25 10.24
C VAL A 433 1.91 -21.45 10.63
N ASP A 434 2.38 -22.39 11.45
CA ASP A 434 1.59 -23.54 11.98
C ASP A 434 0.96 -23.24 13.36
N SER A 435 0.79 -21.96 13.71
CA SER A 435 0.16 -21.53 14.96
C SER A 435 -1.32 -21.90 15.01
N SER A 436 -1.82 -22.28 16.19
CA SER A 436 -3.25 -22.50 16.44
C SER A 436 -4.08 -21.21 16.32
N ASP A 437 -3.47 -20.06 16.57
CA ASP A 437 -4.10 -18.75 16.33
C ASP A 437 -4.07 -18.42 14.84
N ILE A 438 -5.27 -18.31 14.25
CA ILE A 438 -5.46 -18.03 12.82
C ILE A 438 -4.88 -16.68 12.39
N HIS A 439 -4.90 -15.66 13.26
CA HIS A 439 -4.40 -14.33 12.95
C HIS A 439 -2.88 -14.31 12.89
N LEU A 440 -2.21 -15.01 13.82
CA LEU A 440 -0.76 -15.18 13.81
C LEU A 440 -0.30 -16.01 12.59
N SER A 441 -1.01 -17.11 12.30
CA SER A 441 -0.73 -17.96 11.15
C SER A 441 -0.89 -17.19 9.82
N LEU A 442 -1.97 -16.43 9.68
CA LEU A 442 -2.22 -15.58 8.51
C LEU A 442 -1.10 -14.54 8.32
N ALA A 443 -0.81 -13.77 9.37
CA ALA A 443 0.20 -12.72 9.32
C ALA A 443 1.60 -13.26 9.01
N ALA A 444 1.98 -14.40 9.60
CA ALA A 444 3.28 -15.03 9.33
C ALA A 444 3.38 -15.55 7.90
N ALA A 445 2.31 -16.15 7.36
CA ALA A 445 2.28 -16.60 5.97
C ALA A 445 2.32 -15.43 4.98
N ASP A 446 1.66 -14.31 5.30
CA ASP A 446 1.75 -13.10 4.49
C ASP A 446 3.14 -12.48 4.50
N VAL A 447 3.83 -12.44 5.64
CA VAL A 447 5.24 -12.00 5.70
C VAL A 447 6.11 -12.91 4.82
N LEU A 448 5.93 -14.23 4.91
CA LEU A 448 6.69 -15.19 4.11
C LEU A 448 6.43 -14.98 2.61
N HIS A 449 5.16 -14.82 2.21
CA HIS A 449 4.78 -14.53 0.84
C HIS A 449 5.31 -13.18 0.36
N ALA A 450 5.20 -12.12 1.17
CA ALA A 450 5.69 -10.80 0.83
C ALA A 450 7.20 -10.80 0.57
N VAL A 451 7.98 -11.52 1.39
CA VAL A 451 9.43 -11.67 1.21
C VAL A 451 9.75 -12.49 -0.04
N ALA A 452 9.09 -13.64 -0.24
CA ALA A 452 9.34 -14.51 -1.39
C ALA A 452 8.95 -13.86 -2.74
N SER A 453 7.87 -13.08 -2.75
CA SER A 453 7.36 -12.38 -3.94
C SER A 453 8.07 -11.05 -4.22
N ASN A 454 8.86 -10.51 -3.28
CA ASN A 454 9.48 -9.19 -3.43
C ASN A 454 10.54 -9.18 -4.54
N LYS A 455 10.30 -8.35 -5.57
CA LYS A 455 11.20 -8.18 -6.72
C LYS A 455 12.54 -7.53 -6.36
N ASN A 456 12.62 -6.81 -5.25
CA ASN A 456 13.81 -6.07 -4.83
C ASN A 456 14.72 -6.89 -3.89
N VAL A 457 14.30 -8.09 -3.47
CA VAL A 457 15.13 -9.04 -2.72
C VAL A 457 15.94 -9.88 -3.69
N ASP A 458 17.22 -10.08 -3.40
CA ASP A 458 18.10 -10.90 -4.24
C ASP A 458 17.58 -12.35 -4.30
N ARG A 459 17.38 -12.83 -5.53
CA ARG A 459 16.88 -14.17 -5.78
C ARG A 459 17.86 -15.27 -5.38
N SER A 460 19.17 -14.99 -5.40
CA SER A 460 20.16 -15.94 -4.90
C SER A 460 19.99 -16.17 -3.40
N LEU A 461 19.79 -15.09 -2.63
CA LEU A 461 19.48 -15.15 -1.20
C LEU A 461 18.17 -15.90 -0.91
N LEU A 462 17.12 -15.68 -1.71
CA LEU A 462 15.85 -16.41 -1.55
C LEU A 462 16.01 -17.93 -1.76
N LYS A 463 16.88 -18.35 -2.69
CA LYS A 463 17.23 -19.76 -2.89
C LYS A 463 18.01 -20.31 -1.70
N ASP A 464 18.99 -19.57 -1.19
CA ASP A 464 19.78 -19.95 -0.01
C ASP A 464 18.89 -20.07 1.25
N CYS A 465 17.85 -19.23 1.34
CA CYS A 465 16.82 -19.30 2.39
C CYS A 465 15.77 -20.39 2.15
N GLN A 466 15.83 -21.11 1.01
CA GLN A 466 14.86 -22.14 0.59
C GLN A 466 13.41 -21.60 0.51
N LEU A 467 13.24 -20.33 0.12
CA LEU A 467 11.94 -19.68 -0.08
C LEU A 467 11.49 -19.70 -1.55
N VAL A 468 12.40 -20.00 -2.47
CA VAL A 468 12.15 -20.12 -3.91
C VAL A 468 12.82 -21.40 -4.42
N PRO A 469 12.25 -22.11 -5.41
CA PRO A 469 12.82 -23.34 -5.90
C PRO A 469 14.26 -23.21 -6.43
N SER A 470 15.10 -24.21 -6.14
CA SER A 470 16.42 -24.38 -6.75
C SER A 470 16.26 -25.10 -8.10
N VAL A 471 16.39 -24.36 -9.20
CA VAL A 471 16.52 -24.98 -10.53
C VAL A 471 17.91 -25.61 -10.60
N HIS A 472 18.00 -26.93 -10.49
CA HIS A 472 19.18 -27.67 -10.90
C HIS A 472 19.26 -27.55 -12.43
N GLN A 473 20.34 -26.94 -12.95
CA GLN A 473 20.66 -27.05 -14.35
C GLN A 473 21.17 -28.48 -14.57
N ASP A 474 20.36 -29.31 -15.22
CA ASP A 474 20.81 -30.57 -15.80
C ASP A 474 21.87 -30.27 -16.88
N ALA A 475 23.12 -30.15 -16.47
CA ALA A 475 24.26 -30.41 -17.31
C ALA A 475 24.86 -31.74 -16.81
N ASP A 476 24.86 -32.73 -17.70
CA ASP A 476 25.47 -34.05 -17.56
C ASP A 476 24.60 -35.16 -16.94
N ALA A 477 23.44 -35.42 -17.56
CA ALA A 477 22.80 -36.73 -17.50
C ALA A 477 23.55 -37.73 -18.42
N SER A 478 24.64 -38.28 -17.93
CA SER A 478 25.12 -39.60 -18.36
C SER A 478 25.45 -40.46 -17.13
N SER A 479 24.75 -41.60 -17.03
CA SER A 479 24.88 -42.69 -16.06
C SER A 479 24.52 -42.32 -14.61
N SER A 480 23.42 -42.81 -14.06
CA SER A 480 23.34 -44.17 -13.55
C SER A 480 21.94 -44.35 -12.94
N SER A 481 21.40 -45.54 -13.15
CA SER A 481 20.20 -46.04 -12.52
C SER A 481 20.48 -46.31 -11.05
N ASP A 482 19.94 -45.49 -10.16
CA ASP A 482 19.59 -45.89 -8.80
C ASP A 482 18.36 -45.07 -8.41
N ASP A 483 17.34 -45.77 -7.88
CA ASP A 483 16.08 -45.24 -7.36
C ASP A 483 16.31 -44.40 -6.08
N GLU A 484 17.06 -43.30 -6.18
CA GLU A 484 17.02 -42.23 -5.19
C GLU A 484 16.00 -41.18 -5.68
N GLU A 485 14.94 -40.98 -4.89
CA GLU A 485 13.98 -39.88 -5.08
C GLU A 485 14.75 -38.58 -5.33
N SER A 486 14.63 -38.03 -6.53
CA SER A 486 15.26 -36.77 -6.87
C SER A 486 14.84 -35.71 -5.84
N PRO A 487 15.79 -35.00 -5.20
CA PRO A 487 15.46 -34.02 -4.18
C PRO A 487 14.50 -32.98 -4.77
N SER A 488 13.37 -32.79 -4.10
CA SER A 488 12.34 -31.84 -4.50
C SER A 488 12.96 -30.46 -4.74
N ALA A 489 12.61 -29.81 -5.85
CA ALA A 489 13.15 -28.50 -6.21
C ALA A 489 12.79 -27.37 -5.21
N TYR A 490 11.90 -27.62 -4.26
CA TYR A 490 11.36 -26.68 -3.28
C TYR A 490 11.42 -27.26 -1.86
N ASN A 491 11.20 -26.40 -0.84
CA ASN A 491 11.18 -26.84 0.55
C ASN A 491 9.88 -27.60 0.87
N VAL A 492 9.99 -28.94 0.97
CA VAL A 492 8.88 -29.85 1.27
C VAL A 492 8.22 -29.52 2.60
N GLN A 493 8.99 -29.22 3.66
CA GLN A 493 8.45 -28.93 4.99
C GLN A 493 7.54 -27.69 4.99
N CYS A 494 7.94 -26.64 4.27
CA CYS A 494 7.13 -25.43 4.12
C CYS A 494 5.84 -25.72 3.35
N VAL A 495 5.89 -26.54 2.29
CA VAL A 495 4.70 -26.89 1.51
C VAL A 495 3.76 -27.79 2.32
N ASP A 496 4.27 -28.79 3.04
CA ASP A 496 3.48 -29.62 3.95
C ASP A 496 2.72 -28.78 4.99
N MET A 497 3.39 -27.76 5.54
CA MET A 497 2.78 -26.84 6.48
C MET A 497 1.64 -26.02 5.85
N VAL A 498 1.85 -25.49 4.65
CA VAL A 498 0.80 -24.75 3.91
C VAL A 498 -0.39 -25.65 3.58
N LEU A 499 -0.16 -26.90 3.16
CA LEU A 499 -1.22 -27.86 2.86
C LEU A 499 -2.03 -28.24 4.11
N ARG A 500 -1.37 -28.50 5.24
CA ARG A 500 -2.03 -28.75 6.53
C ARG A 500 -2.89 -27.57 6.97
N ASN A 501 -2.41 -26.35 6.75
CA ASN A 501 -3.15 -25.13 7.07
C ASN A 501 -4.35 -24.89 6.16
N LEU A 502 -4.24 -25.19 4.86
CA LEU A 502 -5.37 -25.13 3.92
C LEU A 502 -6.53 -26.05 4.35
N GLN A 503 -6.24 -27.21 4.95
CA GLN A 503 -7.27 -28.10 5.50
C GLN A 503 -8.00 -27.52 6.72
N ARG A 504 -7.34 -26.63 7.48
CA ARG A 504 -7.88 -25.97 8.68
C ARG A 504 -8.53 -24.61 8.39
N ALA A 505 -8.53 -24.16 7.14
CA ALA A 505 -8.79 -22.78 6.77
C ALA A 505 -10.23 -22.31 7.06
N ALA A 506 -10.41 -21.39 8.00
CA ALA A 506 -11.72 -20.88 8.39
C ALA A 506 -12.26 -19.77 7.47
N SER A 507 -11.41 -18.90 6.89
CA SER A 507 -11.82 -17.74 6.08
C SER A 507 -11.29 -17.79 4.64
N LEU A 508 -11.96 -17.08 3.72
CA LEU A 508 -11.51 -16.96 2.33
C LEU A 508 -10.13 -16.30 2.21
N THR A 509 -9.89 -15.24 3.00
CA THR A 509 -8.60 -14.54 3.02
C THR A 509 -7.46 -15.47 3.42
N TYR A 510 -7.69 -16.36 4.39
CA TYR A 510 -6.71 -17.35 4.79
C TYR A 510 -6.37 -18.32 3.65
N VAL A 511 -7.39 -18.84 2.96
CA VAL A 511 -7.19 -19.71 1.80
C VAL A 511 -6.40 -18.98 0.70
N SER A 512 -6.76 -17.73 0.38
CA SER A 512 -6.11 -16.98 -0.70
C SER A 512 -4.64 -16.66 -0.40
N VAL A 513 -4.28 -16.38 0.86
CA VAL A 513 -2.88 -16.17 1.28
C VAL A 513 -2.09 -17.47 1.18
N MET A 514 -2.62 -18.56 1.71
CA MET A 514 -1.93 -19.87 1.68
C MET A 514 -1.73 -20.38 0.26
N LEU A 515 -2.71 -20.20 -0.64
CA LEU A 515 -2.58 -20.56 -2.06
C LEU A 515 -1.54 -19.70 -2.78
N ARG A 516 -1.48 -18.39 -2.50
CA ARG A 516 -0.44 -17.51 -3.05
C ARG A 516 0.96 -17.89 -2.56
N LEU A 517 1.09 -18.17 -1.26
CA LEU A 517 2.33 -18.66 -0.68
C LEU A 517 2.76 -19.99 -1.33
N LEU A 518 1.82 -20.92 -1.52
CA LEU A 518 2.08 -22.18 -2.22
C LEU A 518 2.62 -21.95 -3.64
N MET A 519 1.99 -21.06 -4.42
CA MET A 519 2.43 -20.74 -5.78
C MET A 519 3.85 -20.16 -5.82
N GLU A 520 4.22 -19.28 -4.89
CA GLU A 520 5.56 -18.69 -4.83
C GLU A 520 6.61 -19.71 -4.36
N LEU A 521 6.31 -20.50 -3.31
CA LEU A 521 7.22 -21.53 -2.79
C LEU A 521 7.51 -22.63 -3.82
N THR A 522 6.53 -22.95 -4.68
CA THR A 522 6.65 -23.96 -5.72
C THR A 522 7.10 -23.40 -7.06
N GLY A 523 7.22 -22.07 -7.20
CA GLY A 523 7.66 -21.40 -8.42
C GLY A 523 6.65 -21.41 -9.57
N SER A 524 5.43 -21.89 -9.33
CA SER A 524 4.37 -22.03 -10.34
C SER A 524 3.88 -20.68 -10.90
N SER A 525 4.07 -19.57 -10.18
CA SER A 525 3.74 -18.24 -10.69
C SER A 525 4.65 -17.75 -11.82
N ARG A 526 5.83 -18.34 -12.02
CA ARG A 526 6.90 -17.80 -12.89
C ARG A 526 7.45 -18.78 -13.92
N MET A 527 7.14 -20.07 -13.83
CA MET A 527 7.64 -21.10 -14.74
C MET A 527 6.47 -21.78 -15.47
N PRO A 528 6.28 -21.52 -16.78
CA PRO A 528 5.13 -22.03 -17.53
C PRO A 528 5.24 -23.50 -17.97
N GLN A 529 6.27 -24.27 -17.62
CA GLN A 529 6.48 -25.62 -18.22
C GLN A 529 7.11 -26.69 -17.31
N GLY A 530 7.03 -26.58 -15.97
CA GLY A 530 7.66 -27.57 -15.08
C GLY A 530 6.72 -28.08 -14.00
N ARG A 531 6.43 -29.39 -14.00
CA ARG A 531 5.78 -30.09 -12.87
C ARG A 531 6.69 -30.01 -11.65
N LEU A 532 6.55 -28.95 -10.85
CA LEU A 532 7.44 -28.69 -9.72
C LEU A 532 6.95 -29.36 -8.42
N LEU A 533 5.66 -29.72 -8.28
CA LEU A 533 5.19 -30.44 -7.09
C LEU A 533 5.39 -31.95 -7.19
N SER A 534 5.68 -32.57 -6.04
CA SER A 534 5.74 -34.02 -5.91
C SER A 534 4.37 -34.64 -6.17
N GLY A 535 4.37 -35.90 -6.63
CA GLY A 535 3.12 -36.62 -6.91
C GLY A 535 2.19 -36.73 -5.70
N ASP A 536 2.73 -36.76 -4.48
CA ASP A 536 1.93 -36.86 -3.27
C ASP A 536 1.30 -35.52 -2.85
N HIS A 537 2.00 -34.39 -3.00
CA HIS A 537 1.39 -33.08 -2.78
C HIS A 537 0.30 -32.76 -3.82
N GLN A 538 0.49 -33.20 -5.07
CA GLN A 538 -0.55 -33.08 -6.10
C GLN A 538 -1.81 -33.86 -5.70
N LYS A 539 -1.65 -35.12 -5.22
CA LYS A 539 -2.78 -35.92 -4.73
C LYS A 539 -3.48 -35.25 -3.55
N GLN A 540 -2.74 -34.69 -2.59
CA GLN A 540 -3.32 -34.00 -1.43
C GLN A 540 -4.13 -32.77 -1.83
N LEU A 541 -3.64 -31.95 -2.77
CA LEU A 541 -4.37 -30.79 -3.28
C LEU A 541 -5.63 -31.18 -4.05
N LEU A 542 -5.55 -32.23 -4.87
CA LEU A 542 -6.71 -32.78 -5.58
C LEU A 542 -7.74 -33.36 -4.61
N ALA A 543 -7.29 -34.05 -3.55
CA ALA A 543 -8.17 -34.54 -2.49
C ALA A 543 -8.88 -33.39 -1.75
N LEU A 544 -8.16 -32.32 -1.42
CA LEU A 544 -8.75 -31.13 -0.80
C LEU A 544 -9.80 -30.48 -1.73
N ARG A 545 -9.54 -30.42 -3.04
CA ARG A 545 -10.54 -29.97 -4.02
C ARG A 545 -11.78 -30.87 -3.99
N THR A 546 -11.61 -32.19 -4.00
CA THR A 546 -12.75 -33.13 -4.02
C THR A 546 -13.58 -33.04 -2.74
N ASP A 547 -12.94 -32.86 -1.59
CA ASP A 547 -13.63 -32.72 -0.30
C ASP A 547 -14.45 -31.42 -0.26
N MET A 548 -13.89 -30.31 -0.74
CA MET A 548 -14.62 -29.04 -0.86
C MET A 548 -15.78 -29.14 -1.85
N ALA A 549 -15.59 -29.83 -2.97
CA ALA A 549 -16.64 -30.05 -3.96
C ALA A 549 -17.78 -30.92 -3.41
N ALA A 550 -17.46 -31.98 -2.66
CA ALA A 550 -18.45 -32.84 -2.01
C ALA A 550 -19.30 -32.06 -1.01
N ALA A 551 -18.68 -31.23 -0.16
CA ALA A 551 -19.39 -30.38 0.79
C ALA A 551 -20.36 -29.39 0.10
N LEU A 552 -19.98 -28.85 -1.07
CA LEU A 552 -20.85 -27.96 -1.86
C LEU A 552 -22.01 -28.69 -2.54
N LEU A 553 -21.87 -29.99 -2.81
CA LEU A 553 -22.94 -30.82 -3.39
C LEU A 553 -23.97 -31.28 -2.34
N GLU A 554 -23.58 -31.39 -1.07
CA GLU A 554 -24.49 -31.75 0.03
C GLU A 554 -25.37 -30.58 0.51
N ALA A 555 -24.96 -29.33 0.24
CA ALA A 555 -25.66 -28.11 0.62
C ALA A 555 -26.64 -27.61 -0.47
N PRO A 556 -27.71 -26.85 -0.12
CA PRO A 556 -28.58 -26.24 -1.13
C PRO A 556 -27.81 -25.22 -1.98
N LEU A 557 -27.70 -25.48 -3.28
CA LEU A 557 -26.99 -24.62 -4.25
C LEU A 557 -27.63 -23.23 -4.38
N ASN A 558 -26.89 -22.18 -4.04
CA ASN A 558 -27.29 -20.80 -4.29
C ASN A 558 -26.96 -20.38 -5.73
N LEU A 559 -27.87 -20.64 -6.67
CA LEU A 559 -27.68 -20.33 -8.10
C LEU A 559 -27.37 -18.86 -8.38
N ALA A 560 -27.93 -17.93 -7.59
CA ALA A 560 -27.67 -16.50 -7.72
C ALA A 560 -26.25 -16.11 -7.30
N LEU A 561 -25.65 -16.84 -6.37
CA LEU A 561 -24.25 -16.66 -5.98
C LEU A 561 -23.32 -17.20 -7.08
N TRP A 562 -23.56 -18.43 -7.55
CA TRP A 562 -22.76 -19.03 -8.64
C TRP A 562 -22.80 -18.22 -9.93
N ASP A 563 -23.96 -17.70 -10.35
CA ASP A 563 -24.05 -16.82 -11.51
C ASP A 563 -23.20 -15.56 -11.33
N ARG A 564 -23.21 -14.95 -10.14
CA ARG A 564 -22.39 -13.77 -9.84
C ARG A 564 -20.89 -14.10 -9.84
N LEU A 565 -20.50 -15.21 -9.21
CA LEU A 565 -19.10 -15.61 -9.10
C LEU A 565 -18.50 -16.02 -10.44
N LEU A 566 -19.23 -16.78 -11.26
CA LEU A 566 -18.78 -17.23 -12.57
C LEU A 566 -18.82 -16.12 -13.63
N ALA A 567 -19.72 -15.14 -13.49
CA ALA A 567 -19.78 -13.97 -14.39
C ALA A 567 -18.68 -12.94 -14.08
N ARG A 568 -18.13 -12.93 -12.85
CA ARG A 568 -16.99 -12.10 -12.50
C ARG A 568 -15.76 -12.68 -13.19
N ALA A 569 -15.06 -11.87 -14.00
CA ALA A 569 -13.68 -12.23 -14.38
C ALA A 569 -12.87 -12.52 -13.10
N PRO A 570 -11.89 -13.44 -13.12
CA PRO A 570 -11.06 -13.72 -11.94
C PRO A 570 -10.46 -12.39 -11.47
N GLN A 571 -11.02 -11.83 -10.39
CA GLN A 571 -10.57 -10.54 -9.90
C GLN A 571 -9.22 -10.73 -9.23
N GLN A 572 -8.39 -9.70 -9.34
CA GLN A 572 -7.12 -9.64 -8.61
C GLN A 572 -7.38 -9.98 -7.13
N PRO A 573 -6.57 -10.88 -6.53
CA PRO A 573 -6.79 -11.30 -5.15
C PRO A 573 -6.67 -10.08 -4.23
N ALA A 574 -7.58 -9.98 -3.27
CA ALA A 574 -7.59 -8.93 -2.26
C ALA A 574 -6.22 -8.84 -1.55
N ALA A 575 -5.68 -7.63 -1.43
CA ALA A 575 -4.55 -7.38 -0.53
C ALA A 575 -4.99 -7.65 0.91
N VAL A 576 -4.09 -8.15 1.75
CA VAL A 576 -4.41 -8.39 3.14
C VAL A 576 -4.24 -7.09 3.91
N ASP A 577 -5.38 -6.46 4.19
CA ASP A 577 -5.45 -5.25 5.00
C ASP A 577 -5.43 -5.60 6.49
N TRP A 578 -5.10 -4.62 7.35
CA TRP A 578 -5.14 -4.79 8.80
C TRP A 578 -6.50 -5.34 9.29
N SER A 579 -7.60 -4.98 8.63
CA SER A 579 -8.95 -5.49 8.93
C SER A 579 -9.06 -7.01 8.85
N ALA A 580 -8.28 -7.68 8.00
CA ALA A 580 -8.28 -9.13 7.85
C ALA A 580 -7.42 -9.86 8.89
N ILE A 581 -6.39 -9.19 9.43
CA ILE A 581 -5.46 -9.74 10.42
C ILE A 581 -5.84 -9.32 11.84
N SER A 582 -6.66 -8.28 12.00
CA SER A 582 -7.05 -7.71 13.29
C SER A 582 -7.62 -8.78 14.22
N PRO A 583 -7.11 -8.91 15.46
CA PRO A 583 -7.63 -9.86 16.44
C PRO A 583 -9.03 -9.49 16.94
N PHE A 584 -9.52 -8.31 16.56
CA PHE A 584 -10.82 -7.77 16.92
C PHE A 584 -11.86 -7.93 15.80
N ALA A 585 -11.46 -8.37 14.61
CA ALA A 585 -12.41 -8.62 13.53
C ALA A 585 -13.28 -9.84 13.89
N PRO A 586 -14.63 -9.72 13.88
CA PRO A 586 -15.46 -10.87 14.12
C PRO A 586 -15.21 -11.88 12.99
N SER A 587 -14.90 -13.13 13.35
CA SER A 587 -14.81 -14.25 12.41
C SER A 587 -16.22 -14.61 11.90
N THR A 588 -16.88 -13.70 11.20
CA THR A 588 -18.14 -14.01 10.52
C THR A 588 -17.77 -14.83 9.30
N THR A 589 -18.07 -16.12 9.31
CA THR A 589 -18.10 -16.96 8.11
C THR A 589 -19.47 -16.74 7.43
N PRO A 590 -19.63 -15.84 6.45
CA PRO A 590 -20.80 -15.94 5.60
C PRO A 590 -20.74 -17.27 4.85
N THR A 591 -21.89 -17.90 4.66
CA THR A 591 -22.02 -19.13 3.86
C THR A 591 -21.48 -18.99 2.43
N ALA A 592 -21.35 -17.75 1.94
CA ALA A 592 -20.76 -17.41 0.64
C ALA A 592 -19.24 -17.64 0.52
N ASP A 593 -18.54 -17.90 1.63
CA ASP A 593 -17.10 -18.17 1.61
C ASP A 593 -16.76 -19.53 0.98
N ALA A 594 -17.66 -20.52 1.04
CA ALA A 594 -17.34 -21.88 0.60
C ALA A 594 -17.16 -21.97 -0.92
N GLU A 595 -18.07 -21.38 -1.69
CA GLU A 595 -18.01 -21.30 -3.15
C GLU A 595 -16.78 -20.51 -3.61
N GLU A 596 -16.49 -19.37 -2.97
CA GLU A 596 -15.33 -18.54 -3.30
C GLU A 596 -14.00 -19.23 -2.97
N LYS A 597 -13.92 -19.96 -1.85
CA LYS A 597 -12.75 -20.77 -1.49
C LYS A 597 -12.49 -21.86 -2.53
N TYR A 598 -13.53 -22.57 -2.98
CA TYR A 598 -13.39 -23.61 -4.00
C TYR A 598 -12.89 -23.02 -5.32
N LEU A 599 -13.46 -21.89 -5.77
CA LEU A 599 -13.02 -21.22 -6.99
C LEU A 599 -11.58 -20.73 -6.90
N ALA A 600 -11.16 -20.20 -5.75
CA ALA A 600 -9.77 -19.77 -5.52
C ALA A 600 -8.79 -20.95 -5.63
N LEU A 601 -9.11 -22.09 -5.01
CA LEU A 601 -8.32 -23.32 -5.11
C LEU A 601 -8.29 -23.83 -6.55
N HIS A 602 -9.45 -23.93 -7.21
CA HIS A 602 -9.54 -24.42 -8.57
C HIS A 602 -8.73 -23.55 -9.54
N HIS A 603 -8.85 -22.23 -9.45
CA HIS A 603 -8.06 -21.31 -10.27
C HIS A 603 -6.56 -21.50 -10.02
N THR A 604 -6.14 -21.69 -8.77
CA THR A 604 -4.75 -21.96 -8.43
C THR A 604 -4.26 -23.26 -9.09
N LEU A 605 -5.06 -24.34 -9.04
CA LEU A 605 -4.73 -25.61 -9.70
C LEU A 605 -4.64 -25.48 -11.23
N VAL A 606 -5.48 -24.63 -11.85
CA VAL A 606 -5.40 -24.32 -13.28
C VAL A 606 -4.12 -23.56 -13.62
N VAL A 607 -3.74 -22.56 -12.81
CA VAL A 607 -2.48 -21.82 -12.98
C VAL A 607 -1.27 -22.74 -12.83
N MET A 608 -1.37 -23.76 -11.97
CA MET A 608 -0.34 -24.78 -11.78
C MET A 608 -0.37 -25.89 -12.84
N GLU A 609 -1.22 -25.78 -13.87
CA GLU A 609 -1.42 -26.77 -14.94
C GLU A 609 -1.84 -28.17 -14.45
N LEU A 610 -2.42 -28.26 -13.24
CA LEU A 610 -2.93 -29.51 -12.67
C LEU A 610 -4.36 -29.82 -13.13
N LEU A 611 -5.10 -28.80 -13.58
CA LEU A 611 -6.47 -28.91 -14.07
C LEU A 611 -6.69 -28.07 -15.35
N PRO A 612 -7.63 -28.47 -16.22
CA PRO A 612 -8.06 -27.63 -17.33
C PRO A 612 -8.82 -26.39 -16.82
N PRO A 613 -8.79 -25.26 -17.55
CA PRO A 613 -9.52 -24.06 -17.16
C PRO A 613 -11.04 -24.33 -17.08
N LEU A 614 -11.67 -23.74 -16.05
CA LEU A 614 -13.13 -23.69 -15.90
C LEU A 614 -13.77 -23.18 -17.20
N ARG A 615 -14.79 -23.87 -17.69
CA ARG A 615 -15.64 -23.42 -18.80
C ARG A 615 -16.98 -22.93 -18.24
N PRO A 616 -17.05 -21.69 -17.71
CA PRO A 616 -18.27 -21.17 -17.07
C PRO A 616 -19.42 -20.97 -18.08
N GLN A 617 -19.10 -20.96 -19.38
CA GLN A 617 -20.06 -20.89 -20.48
C GLN A 617 -21.21 -21.89 -20.32
N ALA A 618 -20.94 -23.12 -19.89
CA ALA A 618 -21.99 -24.13 -19.69
C ALA A 618 -23.04 -23.75 -18.62
N VAL A 619 -22.68 -22.88 -17.65
CA VAL A 619 -23.59 -22.40 -16.60
C VAL A 619 -24.24 -21.05 -16.98
N LEU A 620 -23.48 -20.20 -17.69
CA LEU A 620 -23.87 -18.84 -18.03
C LEU A 620 -24.64 -18.73 -19.36
N GLU A 621 -24.52 -19.70 -20.26
CA GLU A 621 -25.19 -19.67 -21.56
C GLU A 621 -26.72 -19.75 -21.43
N HIS A 622 -27.38 -18.86 -22.17
CA HIS A 622 -28.81 -18.95 -22.41
C HIS A 622 -29.09 -20.06 -23.43
N GLN A 623 -30.02 -20.94 -23.10
CA GLN A 623 -30.58 -21.94 -24.01
C GLN A 623 -31.34 -21.27 -25.16
N GLN A 624 -31.96 -20.11 -24.91
CA GLN A 624 -32.67 -19.32 -25.91
C GLN A 624 -31.83 -18.13 -26.38
N HIS A 625 -31.54 -18.08 -27.70
CA HIS A 625 -30.69 -17.06 -28.33
C HIS A 625 -31.22 -15.63 -28.14
N GLU A 626 -32.55 -15.48 -28.14
CA GLU A 626 -33.27 -14.22 -27.94
C GLU A 626 -32.97 -13.57 -26.57
N THR A 627 -32.58 -14.36 -25.56
CA THR A 627 -32.30 -13.85 -24.21
C THR A 627 -31.10 -12.89 -24.18
N ALA A 628 -30.08 -13.13 -25.02
CA ALA A 628 -28.88 -12.30 -25.07
C ALA A 628 -29.15 -10.91 -25.69
N GLU A 629 -30.03 -10.86 -26.69
CA GLU A 629 -30.48 -9.60 -27.30
C GLU A 629 -31.29 -8.77 -26.30
N LEU A 630 -32.16 -9.43 -25.52
CA LEU A 630 -32.95 -8.81 -24.45
C LEU A 630 -32.07 -8.25 -23.32
N ASP A 631 -31.01 -8.97 -22.94
CA ASP A 631 -30.02 -8.51 -21.96
C ASP A 631 -29.29 -7.24 -22.44
N SER A 632 -28.81 -7.24 -23.69
CA SER A 632 -28.17 -6.08 -24.29
C SER A 632 -29.13 -4.88 -24.35
N ALA A 633 -30.39 -5.13 -24.71
CA ALA A 633 -31.38 -4.08 -24.83
C ALA A 633 -31.78 -3.47 -23.48
N PHE A 634 -31.90 -4.28 -22.43
CA PHE A 634 -32.18 -3.81 -21.07
C PHE A 634 -31.03 -2.97 -20.50
N LEU A 635 -29.78 -3.40 -20.72
CA LEU A 635 -28.59 -2.66 -20.28
C LEU A 635 -28.46 -1.28 -20.97
N HIS A 636 -28.73 -1.21 -22.27
CA HIS A 636 -28.62 0.02 -23.06
C HIS A 636 -29.92 0.83 -23.14
N GLN A 637 -30.98 0.40 -22.46
CA GLN A 637 -32.34 0.97 -22.53
C GLN A 637 -32.86 1.12 -23.98
N SER A 638 -32.49 0.21 -24.87
CA SER A 638 -32.90 0.22 -26.27
C SER A 638 -34.17 -0.61 -26.49
N THR A 639 -34.85 -0.37 -27.61
CA THR A 639 -36.11 -1.06 -27.94
C THR A 639 -35.90 -2.31 -28.79
N VAL A 640 -36.63 -3.36 -28.44
CA VAL A 640 -36.55 -4.70 -29.02
C VAL A 640 -37.70 -4.89 -30.02
N GLY A 641 -37.45 -5.59 -31.13
CA GLY A 641 -38.49 -5.91 -32.11
C GLY A 641 -39.51 -6.91 -31.56
N LEU A 642 -40.80 -6.68 -31.83
CA LEU A 642 -41.91 -7.52 -31.33
C LEU A 642 -42.43 -8.53 -32.37
N ALA A 643 -41.78 -8.66 -33.52
CA ALA A 643 -42.35 -9.32 -34.70
C ALA A 643 -42.21 -10.86 -34.74
N GLU A 644 -41.31 -11.45 -33.95
CA GLU A 644 -40.89 -12.86 -34.12
C GLU A 644 -40.94 -13.69 -32.82
N THR A 645 -41.29 -13.11 -31.68
CA THR A 645 -41.18 -13.76 -30.37
C THR A 645 -42.55 -14.01 -29.72
N SER A 646 -42.66 -15.08 -28.92
CA SER A 646 -43.92 -15.55 -28.35
C SER A 646 -44.39 -14.65 -27.19
N PHE A 647 -45.07 -13.55 -27.51
CA PHE A 647 -45.62 -12.62 -26.52
C PHE A 647 -47.00 -13.07 -26.03
N LEU A 648 -47.17 -13.14 -24.71
CA LEU A 648 -48.47 -13.28 -24.09
C LEU A 648 -48.95 -11.89 -23.62
N PRO A 649 -50.09 -11.37 -24.12
CA PRO A 649 -50.62 -10.08 -23.69
C PRO A 649 -51.12 -10.15 -22.25
N CYS A 650 -50.72 -9.17 -21.46
CA CYS A 650 -51.14 -9.00 -20.07
C CYS A 650 -51.27 -7.50 -19.75
N ALA A 651 -51.93 -7.18 -18.63
CA ALA A 651 -52.02 -5.81 -18.12
C ALA A 651 -51.61 -5.80 -16.65
N GLN A 652 -51.17 -4.65 -16.13
CA GLN A 652 -50.91 -4.53 -14.70
C GLN A 652 -52.21 -4.23 -13.96
N VAL A 653 -52.51 -4.93 -12.86
CA VAL A 653 -53.76 -4.73 -12.10
C VAL A 653 -53.95 -3.27 -11.65
N THR A 654 -52.86 -2.57 -11.33
CA THR A 654 -52.89 -1.15 -10.94
C THR A 654 -53.14 -0.19 -12.11
N ARG A 655 -52.93 -0.62 -13.35
CA ARG A 655 -53.07 0.16 -14.59
C ARG A 655 -53.56 -0.72 -15.74
N PRO A 656 -54.86 -1.06 -15.78
CA PRO A 656 -55.42 -1.99 -16.77
C PRO A 656 -55.34 -1.47 -18.21
N ASP A 657 -55.18 -0.16 -18.41
CA ASP A 657 -55.07 0.48 -19.73
C ASP A 657 -53.66 0.37 -20.34
N GLU A 658 -52.67 -0.10 -19.58
CA GLU A 658 -51.31 -0.32 -20.08
C GLU A 658 -51.15 -1.74 -20.64
N CYS A 659 -51.05 -1.85 -21.97
CA CYS A 659 -50.69 -3.11 -22.63
C CYS A 659 -49.25 -3.50 -22.27
N LEU A 660 -49.07 -4.69 -21.70
CA LEU A 660 -47.78 -5.30 -21.41
C LEU A 660 -47.70 -6.67 -22.10
N PHE A 661 -46.49 -7.07 -22.47
CA PHE A 661 -46.26 -8.38 -23.03
C PHE A 661 -45.29 -9.16 -22.15
N CYS A 662 -45.72 -10.35 -21.72
CA CYS A 662 -44.87 -11.31 -21.04
C CYS A 662 -44.26 -12.25 -22.09
N LEU A 663 -42.94 -12.37 -22.12
CA LEU A 663 -42.27 -13.35 -22.97
C LEU A 663 -42.15 -14.68 -22.23
N LEU A 664 -42.66 -15.73 -22.84
CA LEU A 664 -42.70 -17.06 -22.23
C LEU A 664 -41.55 -17.97 -22.69
N ASN A 665 -40.93 -17.71 -23.83
CA ASN A 665 -39.88 -18.56 -24.44
C ASN A 665 -38.48 -17.95 -24.34
N VAL A 666 -38.12 -17.46 -23.15
CA VAL A 666 -36.83 -16.81 -22.84
C VAL A 666 -36.31 -17.25 -21.47
N ASP A 667 -35.00 -17.34 -21.29
CA ASP A 667 -34.38 -17.88 -20.05
C ASP A 667 -34.51 -16.95 -18.84
N LYS A 668 -35.23 -15.84 -18.99
CA LYS A 668 -35.50 -14.85 -17.95
C LYS A 668 -36.98 -14.51 -17.97
N PHE A 669 -37.54 -14.17 -16.83
CA PHE A 669 -38.83 -13.51 -16.80
C PHE A 669 -38.67 -12.10 -17.39
N VAL A 670 -39.38 -11.83 -18.49
CA VAL A 670 -39.27 -10.57 -19.23
C VAL A 670 -40.63 -9.95 -19.41
N LEU A 671 -40.73 -8.69 -19.03
CA LEU A 671 -41.92 -7.87 -19.24
C LEU A 671 -41.56 -6.73 -20.19
N VAL A 672 -42.27 -6.65 -21.32
CA VAL A 672 -42.00 -5.66 -22.38
C VAL A 672 -43.21 -4.74 -22.53
N ARG A 673 -42.93 -3.44 -22.61
CA ARG A 673 -43.93 -2.41 -22.89
C ARG A 673 -43.83 -1.99 -24.35
N PRO A 674 -44.86 -2.23 -25.18
CA PRO A 674 -44.83 -1.86 -26.59
C PRO A 674 -44.85 -0.34 -26.78
N GLU A 675 -44.23 0.12 -27.86
CA GLU A 675 -44.37 1.48 -28.36
C GLU A 675 -45.69 1.64 -29.13
N ARG A 676 -46.06 2.89 -29.48
CA ARG A 676 -47.34 3.20 -30.15
C ARG A 676 -47.55 2.43 -31.45
N ASP A 677 -46.47 2.12 -32.15
CA ASP A 677 -46.50 1.45 -33.45
C ASP A 677 -46.56 -0.08 -33.32
N MET A 678 -46.54 -0.64 -32.10
CA MET A 678 -46.64 -2.07 -31.78
C MET A 678 -45.58 -2.97 -32.46
N THR A 679 -44.58 -2.38 -33.11
CA THR A 679 -43.47 -3.07 -33.79
C THR A 679 -42.24 -3.22 -32.92
N ARG A 680 -42.07 -2.32 -31.93
CA ARG A 680 -40.96 -2.30 -30.98
C ARG A 680 -41.46 -2.12 -29.55
N GLY A 681 -40.68 -2.56 -28.57
CA GLY A 681 -41.01 -2.40 -27.16
C GLY A 681 -39.79 -2.19 -26.27
N SER A 682 -40.02 -1.55 -25.12
CA SER A 682 -39.01 -1.33 -24.08
C SER A 682 -39.10 -2.43 -23.00
N VAL A 683 -37.98 -3.03 -22.64
CA VAL A 683 -37.91 -4.05 -21.58
C VAL A 683 -38.03 -3.37 -20.21
N GLN A 684 -39.07 -3.69 -19.45
CA GLN A 684 -39.36 -3.10 -18.14
C GLN A 684 -38.78 -3.93 -17.00
N ILE A 685 -38.86 -5.26 -17.10
CA ILE A 685 -38.37 -6.20 -16.09
C ILE A 685 -37.60 -7.29 -16.81
N LEU A 686 -36.43 -7.63 -16.26
CA LEU A 686 -35.59 -8.72 -16.72
C LEU A 686 -35.00 -9.42 -15.50
N THR A 687 -35.41 -10.66 -15.21
CA THR A 687 -34.95 -11.39 -14.03
C THR A 687 -34.80 -12.88 -14.33
N PRO A 688 -33.73 -13.56 -13.88
CA PRO A 688 -33.60 -15.01 -14.05
C PRO A 688 -34.80 -15.77 -13.47
N LEU A 689 -35.30 -16.80 -14.16
CA LEU A 689 -36.51 -17.55 -13.75
C LEU A 689 -36.32 -18.26 -12.41
N TYR A 690 -35.10 -18.70 -12.07
CA TYR A 690 -34.83 -19.29 -10.75
C TYR A 690 -35.03 -18.28 -9.60
N ALA A 691 -34.94 -16.98 -9.87
CA ALA A 691 -35.07 -15.90 -8.89
C ALA A 691 -36.49 -15.29 -8.86
N THR A 692 -37.43 -15.84 -9.63
CA THR A 692 -38.83 -15.37 -9.66
C THR A 692 -39.75 -16.31 -8.88
N ILE A 693 -40.75 -15.74 -8.22
CA ILE A 693 -41.84 -16.49 -7.59
C ILE A 693 -43.12 -16.06 -8.29
N ALA A 694 -43.88 -17.01 -8.82
CA ALA A 694 -45.14 -16.75 -9.52
C ALA A 694 -46.24 -17.59 -8.87
N GLU A 695 -47.33 -16.95 -8.46
CA GLU A 695 -48.46 -17.58 -7.79
C GLU A 695 -49.78 -17.03 -8.35
N LEU A 696 -50.82 -17.86 -8.39
CA LEU A 696 -52.15 -17.44 -8.85
C LEU A 696 -52.87 -16.73 -7.69
N ASP A 697 -53.63 -15.67 -7.99
CA ASP A 697 -54.46 -15.02 -6.96
C ASP A 697 -55.62 -15.95 -6.55
N ASP A 698 -55.79 -16.16 -5.24
CA ASP A 698 -56.83 -17.03 -4.65
C ASP A 698 -58.26 -16.54 -4.94
N ARG A 699 -58.44 -15.24 -5.16
CA ARG A 699 -59.74 -14.57 -5.35
C ARG A 699 -60.05 -14.28 -6.81
N VAL A 700 -59.03 -13.96 -7.61
CA VAL A 700 -59.18 -13.60 -9.03
C VAL A 700 -58.31 -14.50 -9.90
N LYS A 701 -58.92 -15.54 -10.48
CA LYS A 701 -58.20 -16.58 -11.24
C LYS A 701 -57.50 -16.10 -12.52
N ASP A 702 -57.74 -14.86 -12.92
CA ASP A 702 -57.16 -14.22 -14.10
C ASP A 702 -55.88 -13.44 -13.76
N VAL A 703 -55.49 -13.39 -12.47
CA VAL A 703 -54.34 -12.64 -11.96
C VAL A 703 -53.23 -13.59 -11.51
N VAL A 704 -52.00 -13.28 -11.93
CA VAL A 704 -50.77 -13.95 -11.46
C VAL A 704 -49.89 -12.92 -10.76
N HIS A 705 -49.55 -13.19 -9.50
CA HIS A 705 -48.59 -12.43 -8.73
C HIS A 705 -47.18 -12.91 -9.06
N VAL A 706 -46.34 -12.04 -9.63
CA VAL A 706 -44.94 -12.37 -9.92
C VAL A 706 -44.02 -11.49 -9.08
N GLN A 707 -43.24 -12.11 -8.20
CA GLN A 707 -42.13 -11.47 -7.52
C GLN A 707 -40.87 -11.57 -8.38
N ALA A 708 -40.38 -10.42 -8.86
CA ALA A 708 -39.19 -10.30 -9.69
C ALA A 708 -38.40 -9.03 -9.34
N SER A 709 -37.07 -9.11 -9.29
CA SER A 709 -36.20 -7.96 -8.95
C SER A 709 -36.57 -7.23 -7.63
N GLY A 710 -37.03 -7.97 -6.61
CA GLY A 710 -37.44 -7.41 -5.32
C GLY A 710 -38.75 -6.63 -5.35
N ARG A 711 -39.51 -6.68 -6.45
CA ARG A 711 -40.84 -6.08 -6.60
C ARG A 711 -41.89 -7.16 -6.84
N VAL A 712 -43.12 -6.94 -6.40
CA VAL A 712 -44.28 -7.77 -6.72
C VAL A 712 -45.04 -7.08 -7.86
N VAL A 713 -45.33 -7.84 -8.91
CA VAL A 713 -46.06 -7.36 -10.09
C VAL A 713 -47.27 -8.24 -10.31
N ASP A 714 -48.44 -7.62 -10.26
CA ASP A 714 -49.72 -8.30 -10.45
C ASP A 714 -50.12 -8.21 -11.92
N LEU A 715 -50.06 -9.35 -12.61
CA LEU A 715 -50.35 -9.46 -14.03
C LEU A 715 -51.77 -10.02 -14.25
N LEU A 716 -52.61 -9.23 -14.91
CA LEU A 716 -53.96 -9.59 -15.34
C LEU A 716 -53.90 -10.16 -16.77
N PHE A 717 -54.41 -11.38 -16.96
CA PHE A 717 -54.56 -12.03 -18.25
C PHE A 717 -56.02 -11.99 -18.73
N GLN A 718 -56.27 -12.18 -20.03
CA GLN A 718 -57.62 -12.01 -20.58
C GLN A 718 -58.57 -13.18 -20.25
N SER A 719 -58.05 -14.29 -19.70
CA SER A 719 -58.83 -15.43 -19.25
C SER A 719 -58.10 -16.20 -18.15
N PRO A 720 -58.83 -16.97 -17.30
CA PRO A 720 -58.23 -17.77 -16.24
C PRO A 720 -57.38 -18.91 -16.81
N GLU A 721 -57.78 -19.44 -17.97
CA GLU A 721 -57.04 -20.48 -18.68
C GLU A 721 -55.68 -19.96 -19.15
N MET A 722 -55.60 -18.70 -19.62
CA MET A 722 -54.35 -18.08 -20.02
C MET A 722 -53.44 -17.78 -18.82
N ALA A 723 -53.99 -17.30 -17.71
CA ALA A 723 -53.22 -17.11 -16.46
C ALA A 723 -52.63 -18.44 -15.97
N GLN A 724 -53.42 -19.52 -15.99
CA GLN A 724 -52.99 -20.85 -15.59
C GLN A 724 -51.91 -21.42 -16.54
N GLN A 725 -52.07 -21.25 -17.85
CA GLN A 725 -51.07 -21.66 -18.84
C GLN A 725 -49.76 -20.89 -18.69
N ALA A 726 -49.82 -19.57 -18.47
CA ALA A 726 -48.65 -18.74 -18.22
C ALA A 726 -47.89 -19.19 -16.96
N LEU A 727 -48.61 -19.44 -15.86
CA LEU A 727 -48.02 -19.93 -14.62
C LEU A 727 -47.37 -21.31 -14.79
N LEU A 728 -48.05 -22.26 -15.46
CA LEU A 728 -47.52 -23.59 -15.74
C LEU A 728 -46.25 -23.52 -16.61
N HIS A 729 -46.23 -22.63 -17.60
CA HIS A 729 -45.08 -22.46 -18.48
C HIS A 729 -43.89 -21.83 -17.74
N VAL A 730 -44.10 -20.74 -17.00
CA VAL A 730 -43.05 -20.07 -16.20
C VAL A 730 -42.48 -21.01 -15.15
N THR A 731 -43.33 -21.78 -14.45
CA THR A 731 -42.88 -22.76 -13.44
C THR A 731 -42.16 -23.96 -14.07
N GLY A 732 -42.60 -24.43 -15.25
CA GLY A 732 -41.92 -25.46 -16.03
C GLY A 732 -40.54 -25.02 -16.51
N MET A 733 -40.44 -23.82 -17.09
CA MET A 733 -39.18 -23.24 -17.53
C MET A 733 -38.23 -22.96 -16.36
N LYS A 734 -38.76 -22.47 -15.22
CA LYS A 734 -38.00 -22.30 -13.98
C LYS A 734 -37.39 -23.63 -13.52
N ARG A 735 -38.17 -24.71 -13.50
CA ARG A 735 -37.68 -26.05 -13.10
C ARG A 735 -36.59 -26.54 -14.06
N SER A 736 -36.82 -26.42 -15.37
CA SER A 736 -35.82 -26.76 -16.40
C SER A 736 -34.53 -25.95 -16.24
N GLN A 737 -34.63 -24.64 -15.97
CA GLN A 737 -33.47 -23.79 -15.73
C GLN A 737 -32.70 -24.19 -14.47
N ILE A 738 -33.40 -24.48 -13.36
CA ILE A 738 -32.77 -24.93 -12.10
C ILE A 738 -32.06 -26.28 -12.32
N GLU A 739 -32.71 -27.24 -12.98
CA GLU A 739 -32.14 -28.55 -13.27
C GLU A 739 -30.92 -28.45 -14.19
N ARG A 740 -31.00 -27.64 -15.25
CA ARG A 740 -29.89 -27.37 -16.17
C ARG A 740 -28.70 -26.74 -15.46
N LYS A 741 -28.92 -25.67 -14.69
CA LYS A 741 -27.85 -24.97 -13.96
C LYS A 741 -27.25 -25.82 -12.85
N SER A 742 -28.06 -26.55 -12.08
CA SER A 742 -27.56 -27.47 -11.06
C SER A 742 -26.75 -28.62 -11.66
N LYS A 743 -27.18 -29.20 -12.79
CA LYS A 743 -26.41 -30.21 -13.53
C LYS A 743 -25.10 -29.65 -14.08
N ALA A 744 -25.10 -28.43 -14.60
CA ALA A 744 -23.89 -27.77 -15.07
C ALA A 744 -22.91 -27.47 -13.92
N ILE A 745 -23.39 -27.00 -12.77
CA ILE A 745 -22.56 -26.79 -11.57
C ILE A 745 -22.03 -28.12 -11.03
N ALA A 746 -22.84 -29.18 -10.99
CA ALA A 746 -22.40 -30.51 -10.58
C ALA A 746 -21.29 -31.06 -11.52
N ALA A 747 -21.39 -30.78 -12.82
CA ALA A 747 -20.33 -31.12 -13.78
C ALA A 747 -19.05 -30.27 -13.62
N LEU A 748 -19.15 -29.06 -13.06
CA LEU A 748 -17.97 -28.23 -12.70
C LEU A 748 -17.31 -28.65 -11.38
N LEU A 749 -18.08 -29.27 -10.49
CA LEU A 749 -17.62 -29.76 -9.19
C LEU A 749 -16.98 -31.16 -9.29
N ALA A 750 -17.40 -31.98 -10.28
CA ALA A 750 -16.67 -33.18 -10.70
C ALA A 750 -15.27 -32.82 -11.24
#